data_AF-A0A4Y8W966-F1
#
_entry.id   AF-A0A4Y8W966-F1
#
_cell.length_a   1.000
_cell.length_b   1.000
_cell.length_c   1.000
_cell.angle_alpha   90.00
_cell.angle_beta   90.00
_cell.angle_gamma   90.00
#
_symmetry.space_group_name_H-M   'P 1'
#
loop_
_entity.id
_entity.type
_entity.pdbx_description
1 polymer ?
#
loop_
_entity_poly.entity_id
_entity_poly.type
_entity_poly.pdbx_seq_one_letter_code
_entity_poly.pdbx_strand_id
1 'polypeptide(L)'
;MLLVFYEKDNIRLNKLSVFSKQLAKDVYSCYQTFMSDKKKWKITENTFATRIRLFMSKFNGLVKLLEHSSLQSLQIYGLAVLKDTTTWRHLEYAAIRTCERAGKEIKNAFLMLARLFNDDIEIQSPSKVDLKGYVTDIAKLYGASDLLLNQYHTFLSHLLESDRSQKSLKDIKRSTHATLAKLIQNDEYREFLAKYGLRAFAVNIELFNAANKIDRYVASHFQLMLSHYDSKTFQQKFIYVKDCYEIDFTDIYRLSPVLFSDIECYSKLIGHTVSAHLKANSIRDKFSGFKRALPILQSNLSIELSKSLVEDGIESLVKKDGLLKQLHDDKDLPNWVFLLFHEICQCVYPDKTPELLSLRDNLLSFPYIDKNRELQCDFTSVKAISECMYDDFVHFLNDRKEDIEQKNYSMVSVYHNYQQVKSLLNKYKATFTQTHLDILRHHGIKGFEVSDGVVQKHLLAELQSSVNYDLFNRLTARTYRSSFAWLMREFDIPFNDVYPIKQTKTAKHNQRLNTDDFYTESQCRELAFYIEMLLRDGNTSLYHKVLLNFGKVILKTGWNISPLLNLECNDIVELESPITNKTEYAVVLQKARAGYRNDTYSFDKSDLKAGTLKSAITDLLSVRDELTKELREQTQHTNFVFIYPRNGDVLKLEYSSVKHLSTVLKNAGCRIPFVAQKIRKGGVNHIYRKVQKNIKQYTDTVKHSFDVFESSYLVIDPDQSRYSLNQATKVMSDYFTGKEISSEIHIITDVSASQHQVVPTGTCTAKANSDEANRYDKEHRKLHQANGDTDSKLCADFLSCIWCKYFRVVVDAEHVWKLLSYKNYILQDMEMSVIDFDDINHQITSINILKQRVDDIIANLCERNNKAVDDGFDLLDKHGIHPDWEFACPSMSLVKGK
;
A
#
# COMPACT_ATOMS: atom_id res chain seq x y z
N MET A 1 -8.84 -88.28 -1.40
CA MET A 1 -8.61 -87.60 -0.09
C MET A 1 -9.83 -86.77 0.26
N LEU A 2 -10.31 -86.87 1.50
CA LEU A 2 -11.52 -86.19 2.02
C LEU A 2 -11.17 -85.43 3.31
N LEU A 3 -11.54 -84.16 3.40
CA LEU A 3 -11.45 -83.36 4.63
C LEU A 3 -12.78 -83.50 5.39
N VAL A 4 -12.75 -83.87 6.67
CA VAL A 4 -13.95 -84.24 7.45
C VAL A 4 -14.20 -83.23 8.57
N PHE A 5 -15.32 -82.51 8.54
CA PHE A 5 -15.66 -81.52 9.57
C PHE A 5 -16.82 -82.02 10.45
N TYR A 6 -17.00 -81.44 11.65
CA TYR A 6 -18.01 -81.90 12.63
C TYR A 6 -19.46 -81.68 12.17
N GLU A 7 -19.74 -80.62 11.42
CA GLU A 7 -21.00 -80.40 10.70
C GLU A 7 -20.86 -80.96 9.27
N LYS A 8 -21.96 -81.22 8.53
CA LYS A 8 -22.03 -81.91 7.20
C LYS A 8 -21.27 -81.21 6.04
N ASP A 9 -20.03 -80.81 6.27
CA ASP A 9 -19.26 -79.80 5.54
C ASP A 9 -17.98 -80.38 4.90
N ASN A 10 -17.98 -81.70 4.64
CA ASN A 10 -16.83 -82.44 4.14
C ASN A 10 -16.42 -82.02 2.72
N ILE A 11 -15.10 -81.88 2.48
CA ILE A 11 -14.56 -81.38 1.20
C ILE A 11 -13.75 -82.47 0.50
N ARG A 12 -14.12 -82.81 -0.74
CA ARG A 12 -13.40 -83.77 -1.59
C ARG A 12 -12.26 -83.07 -2.34
N LEU A 13 -11.02 -83.56 -2.18
CA LEU A 13 -9.83 -83.01 -2.86
C LEU A 13 -9.54 -83.66 -4.22
N ASN A 14 -10.51 -84.38 -4.81
CA ASN A 14 -10.30 -85.13 -6.05
C ASN A 14 -9.85 -84.23 -7.21
N LYS A 15 -10.39 -83.00 -7.31
CA LYS A 15 -9.98 -82.03 -8.34
C LYS A 15 -8.50 -81.64 -8.23
N LEU A 16 -8.00 -81.40 -7.02
CA LEU A 16 -6.58 -81.15 -6.81
C LEU A 16 -5.76 -82.39 -7.12
N SER A 17 -6.23 -83.57 -6.72
CA SER A 17 -5.47 -84.82 -6.95
C SER A 17 -5.31 -85.17 -8.43
N VAL A 18 -6.24 -84.74 -9.29
CA VAL A 18 -6.12 -84.86 -10.75
C VAL A 18 -5.08 -83.88 -11.30
N PHE A 19 -5.03 -82.65 -10.77
CA PHE A 19 -4.07 -81.63 -11.19
C PHE A 19 -2.66 -81.86 -10.66
N SER A 20 -2.52 -82.14 -9.36
CA SER A 20 -1.28 -82.44 -8.66
C SER A 20 -1.56 -83.29 -7.42
N LYS A 21 -1.04 -84.52 -7.44
CA LYS A 21 -1.09 -85.41 -6.27
C LYS A 21 -0.38 -84.78 -5.07
N GLN A 22 0.70 -84.02 -5.30
CA GLN A 22 1.45 -83.36 -4.24
C GLN A 22 0.63 -82.24 -3.59
N LEU A 23 0.04 -81.34 -4.38
CA LEU A 23 -0.81 -80.26 -3.86
C LEU A 23 -2.00 -80.79 -3.04
N ALA A 24 -2.61 -81.90 -3.48
CA ALA A 24 -3.70 -82.53 -2.74
C ALA A 24 -3.23 -83.11 -1.39
N LYS A 25 -2.04 -83.69 -1.33
CA LYS A 25 -1.41 -84.18 -0.08
C LYS A 25 -1.08 -83.01 0.85
N ASP A 26 -0.51 -81.93 0.32
CA ASP A 26 -0.12 -80.77 1.11
C ASP A 26 -1.34 -80.10 1.77
N VAL A 27 -2.44 -79.93 1.02
CA VAL A 27 -3.70 -79.40 1.57
C VAL A 27 -4.28 -80.33 2.63
N TYR A 28 -4.18 -81.64 2.45
CA TYR A 28 -4.61 -82.62 3.46
C TYR A 28 -3.74 -82.53 4.73
N SER A 29 -2.43 -82.40 4.59
CA SER A 29 -1.50 -82.19 5.70
C SER A 29 -1.80 -80.89 6.44
N CYS A 30 -2.04 -79.78 5.74
CA CYS A 30 -2.44 -78.50 6.35
C CYS A 30 -3.72 -78.64 7.19
N TYR A 31 -4.69 -79.43 6.73
CA TYR A 31 -5.89 -79.72 7.49
C TYR A 31 -5.59 -80.52 8.77
N GLN A 32 -4.69 -81.51 8.72
CA GLN A 32 -4.25 -82.24 9.92
C GLN A 32 -3.57 -81.30 10.93
N THR A 33 -2.66 -80.44 10.47
CA THR A 33 -1.98 -79.42 11.30
C THR A 33 -2.96 -78.43 11.92
N PHE A 34 -4.01 -78.05 11.19
CA PHE A 34 -5.07 -77.19 11.73
C PHE A 34 -5.88 -77.92 12.82
N MET A 35 -6.25 -79.17 12.59
CA MET A 35 -7.06 -79.94 13.54
C MET A 35 -6.30 -80.30 14.83
N SER A 36 -4.97 -80.46 14.77
CA SER A 36 -4.14 -80.76 15.94
C SER A 36 -4.02 -79.59 16.92
N ASP A 37 -4.02 -78.34 16.44
CA ASP A 37 -3.97 -77.16 17.31
C ASP A 37 -4.81 -75.99 16.75
N LYS A 38 -6.13 -76.11 16.92
CA LYS A 38 -7.09 -75.09 16.46
C LYS A 38 -6.89 -73.73 17.13
N LYS A 39 -6.36 -73.70 18.37
CA LYS A 39 -6.19 -72.46 19.14
C LYS A 39 -5.05 -71.62 18.60
N LYS A 40 -3.93 -72.23 18.17
CA LYS A 40 -2.78 -71.54 17.56
C LYS A 40 -3.19 -70.66 16.38
N TRP A 41 -4.03 -71.20 15.49
CA TRP A 41 -4.31 -70.57 14.18
C TRP A 41 -5.34 -69.43 14.21
N LYS A 42 -6.05 -69.23 15.32
CA LYS A 42 -7.04 -68.15 15.49
C LYS A 42 -8.09 -68.07 14.35
N ILE A 43 -8.44 -69.21 13.74
CA ILE A 43 -9.48 -69.33 12.71
C ILE A 43 -10.46 -70.44 13.06
N THR A 44 -11.74 -70.27 12.73
CA THR A 44 -12.77 -71.29 12.98
C THR A 44 -12.75 -72.37 11.91
N GLU A 45 -13.23 -73.58 12.24
CA GLU A 45 -13.41 -74.67 11.26
C GLU A 45 -14.25 -74.24 10.07
N ASN A 46 -15.34 -73.49 10.31
CA ASN A 46 -16.18 -72.97 9.24
C ASN A 46 -15.42 -72.00 8.31
N THR A 47 -14.54 -71.15 8.86
CA THR A 47 -13.71 -70.24 8.04
C THR A 47 -12.73 -71.02 7.18
N PHE A 48 -12.05 -72.02 7.76
CA PHE A 48 -11.15 -72.89 7.03
C PHE A 48 -11.89 -73.63 5.90
N ALA A 49 -12.99 -74.29 6.23
CA ALA A 49 -13.79 -75.05 5.27
C ALA A 49 -14.34 -74.17 4.15
N THR A 50 -14.85 -72.98 4.48
CA THR A 50 -15.34 -71.99 3.50
C THR A 50 -14.24 -71.56 2.52
N ARG A 51 -13.04 -71.23 3.02
CA ARG A 51 -11.90 -70.83 2.19
C ARG A 51 -11.46 -71.93 1.25
N ILE A 52 -11.37 -73.17 1.74
CA ILE A 52 -11.03 -74.32 0.91
C ILE A 52 -12.13 -74.60 -0.13
N ARG A 53 -13.42 -74.49 0.22
CA ARG A 53 -14.52 -74.64 -0.77
C ARG A 53 -14.44 -73.60 -1.87
N LEU A 54 -14.23 -72.33 -1.52
CA LEU A 54 -14.12 -71.24 -2.49
C LEU A 54 -12.93 -71.47 -3.42
N PHE A 55 -11.76 -71.79 -2.87
CA PHE A 55 -10.57 -72.19 -3.63
C PHE A 55 -10.87 -73.35 -4.59
N MET A 56 -11.44 -74.45 -4.08
CA MET A 56 -11.79 -75.63 -4.88
C MET A 56 -12.82 -75.37 -5.97
N SER A 57 -13.77 -74.47 -5.73
CA SER A 57 -14.83 -74.13 -6.69
C SER A 57 -14.30 -73.33 -7.88
N LYS A 58 -13.24 -72.54 -7.68
CA LYS A 58 -12.65 -71.65 -8.68
C LYS A 58 -11.29 -72.10 -9.21
N PHE A 59 -10.78 -73.24 -8.73
CA PHE A 59 -9.46 -73.77 -9.05
C PHE A 59 -9.16 -73.83 -10.57
N ASN A 60 -10.08 -74.35 -11.38
CA ASN A 60 -9.87 -74.43 -12.84
C ASN A 60 -9.74 -73.04 -13.49
N GLY A 61 -10.45 -72.03 -12.98
CA GLY A 61 -10.33 -70.65 -13.47
C GLY A 61 -8.99 -70.04 -13.09
N LEU A 62 -8.51 -70.34 -11.88
CA LEU A 62 -7.19 -69.93 -11.41
C LEU A 62 -6.07 -70.54 -12.25
N VAL A 63 -6.13 -71.85 -12.52
CA VAL A 63 -5.11 -72.56 -13.32
C VAL A 63 -5.00 -71.98 -14.74
N LYS A 64 -6.11 -71.54 -15.35
CA LYS A 64 -6.10 -70.91 -16.69
C LYS A 64 -5.39 -69.55 -16.74
N LEU A 65 -5.27 -68.87 -15.61
CA LEU A 65 -4.67 -67.54 -15.49
C LEU A 65 -3.21 -67.58 -15.04
N LEU A 66 -2.69 -68.76 -14.70
CA LEU A 66 -1.29 -68.92 -14.30
C LEU A 66 -0.39 -69.01 -15.53
N GLU A 67 0.78 -68.41 -15.42
CA GLU A 67 1.86 -68.61 -16.38
C GLU A 67 2.34 -70.08 -16.38
N HIS A 68 2.85 -70.54 -17.51
CA HIS A 68 3.26 -71.92 -17.70
C HIS A 68 4.30 -72.39 -16.68
N SER A 69 5.28 -71.53 -16.35
CA SER A 69 6.32 -71.81 -15.34
C SER A 69 5.73 -71.98 -13.93
N SER A 70 4.88 -71.04 -13.50
CA SER A 70 4.20 -71.10 -12.19
C SER A 70 3.25 -72.30 -12.08
N LEU A 71 2.57 -72.63 -13.18
CA LEU A 71 1.68 -73.80 -13.26
C LEU A 71 2.47 -75.10 -13.10
N GLN A 72 3.59 -75.27 -13.82
CA GLN A 72 4.45 -76.44 -13.68
C GLN A 72 5.03 -76.56 -12.27
N SER A 73 5.52 -75.46 -11.69
CA SER A 73 6.03 -75.44 -10.32
C SER A 73 4.95 -75.89 -9.34
N LEU A 74 3.73 -75.34 -9.43
CA LEU A 74 2.63 -75.72 -8.55
C LEU A 74 2.22 -77.19 -8.73
N GLN A 75 2.34 -77.73 -9.95
CA GLN A 75 2.05 -79.14 -10.23
C GLN A 75 3.07 -80.07 -9.58
N ILE A 76 4.36 -79.76 -9.68
CA ILE A 76 5.45 -80.61 -9.20
C ILE A 76 5.63 -80.50 -7.69
N TYR A 77 5.71 -79.27 -7.17
CA TYR A 77 6.14 -79.00 -5.79
C TYR A 77 4.98 -78.67 -4.83
N GLY A 78 3.74 -78.59 -5.32
CA GLY A 78 2.56 -78.34 -4.47
C GLY A 78 2.65 -77.02 -3.71
N LEU A 79 2.37 -77.01 -2.40
CA LEU A 79 2.42 -75.79 -1.58
C LEU A 79 3.84 -75.31 -1.28
N ALA A 80 4.88 -76.12 -1.52
CA ALA A 80 6.27 -75.70 -1.32
C ALA A 80 6.68 -74.51 -2.22
N VAL A 81 5.98 -74.32 -3.36
CA VAL A 81 6.20 -73.17 -4.25
C VAL A 81 5.91 -71.83 -3.61
N LEU A 82 5.13 -71.79 -2.52
CA LEU A 82 4.83 -70.56 -1.81
C LEU A 82 6.04 -70.00 -1.06
N LYS A 83 7.19 -70.70 -1.05
CA LYS A 83 8.49 -70.14 -0.64
C LYS A 83 9.10 -69.23 -1.71
N ASP A 84 8.76 -69.44 -2.99
CA ASP A 84 9.15 -68.54 -4.07
C ASP A 84 8.16 -67.38 -4.18
N THR A 85 8.63 -66.18 -3.86
CA THR A 85 7.85 -64.94 -3.91
C THR A 85 7.27 -64.68 -5.29
N THR A 86 7.94 -65.08 -6.37
CA THR A 86 7.50 -64.84 -7.75
C THR A 86 6.26 -65.68 -8.07
N THR A 87 6.36 -67.00 -7.86
CA THR A 87 5.25 -67.93 -8.05
C THR A 87 4.07 -67.59 -7.13
N TRP A 88 4.32 -67.19 -5.89
CA TRP A 88 3.26 -66.77 -4.98
C TRP A 88 2.56 -65.49 -5.48
N ARG A 89 3.28 -64.49 -5.98
CA ARG A 89 2.66 -63.28 -6.58
C ARG A 89 1.76 -63.63 -7.77
N HIS A 90 2.21 -64.50 -8.67
CA HIS A 90 1.39 -64.96 -9.80
C HIS A 90 0.11 -65.66 -9.32
N LEU A 91 0.19 -66.46 -8.24
CA LEU A 91 -0.97 -67.10 -7.63
C LEU A 91 -1.94 -66.08 -7.01
N GLU A 92 -1.45 -65.04 -6.34
CA GLU A 92 -2.29 -63.97 -5.79
C GLU A 92 -2.96 -63.16 -6.91
N TYR A 93 -2.21 -62.82 -7.96
CA TYR A 93 -2.73 -62.13 -9.16
C TYR A 93 -3.84 -62.96 -9.82
N ALA A 94 -3.56 -64.23 -10.13
CA ALA A 94 -4.53 -65.15 -10.72
C ALA A 94 -5.77 -65.29 -9.82
N ALA A 95 -5.59 -65.41 -8.51
CA ALA A 95 -6.70 -65.50 -7.56
C ALA A 95 -7.64 -64.28 -7.65
N ILE A 96 -7.09 -63.07 -7.67
CA ILE A 96 -7.87 -61.82 -7.75
C ILE A 96 -8.59 -61.70 -9.09
N ARG A 97 -7.94 -62.11 -10.19
CA ARG A 97 -8.50 -62.08 -11.55
C ARG A 97 -9.52 -63.19 -11.82
N THR A 98 -9.50 -64.28 -11.05
CA THR A 98 -10.41 -65.42 -11.25
C THR A 98 -11.87 -65.04 -10.97
N CYS A 99 -12.13 -64.16 -9.99
CA CYS A 99 -13.48 -63.70 -9.65
C CYS A 99 -13.43 -62.43 -8.80
N GLU A 100 -14.13 -61.38 -9.23
CA GLU A 100 -14.19 -60.10 -8.52
C GLU A 100 -14.71 -60.23 -7.07
N ARG A 101 -15.73 -61.05 -6.84
CA ARG A 101 -16.34 -61.24 -5.50
C ARG A 101 -15.53 -62.17 -4.58
N ALA A 102 -14.88 -63.20 -5.14
CA ALA A 102 -14.26 -64.28 -4.37
C ALA A 102 -12.73 -64.29 -4.38
N GLY A 103 -12.09 -63.51 -5.25
CA GLY A 103 -10.64 -63.56 -5.47
C GLY A 103 -9.81 -63.21 -4.23
N LYS A 104 -10.30 -62.26 -3.43
CA LYS A 104 -9.68 -61.91 -2.13
C LYS A 104 -9.69 -63.10 -1.15
N GLU A 105 -10.78 -63.87 -1.13
CA GLU A 105 -10.88 -65.04 -0.25
C GLU A 105 -10.01 -66.19 -0.74
N ILE A 106 -9.87 -66.36 -2.06
CA ILE A 106 -8.93 -67.34 -2.64
C ILE A 106 -7.48 -66.96 -2.29
N LYS A 107 -7.11 -65.68 -2.40
CA LYS A 107 -5.81 -65.16 -1.95
C LYS A 107 -5.56 -65.47 -0.47
N ASN A 108 -6.54 -65.19 0.38
CA ASN A 108 -6.46 -65.47 1.82
C ASN A 108 -6.38 -66.97 2.11
N ALA A 109 -6.97 -67.82 1.27
CA ALA A 109 -6.83 -69.27 1.36
C ALA A 109 -5.39 -69.71 1.12
N PHE A 110 -4.69 -69.15 0.12
CA PHE A 110 -3.26 -69.44 -0.09
C PHE A 110 -2.38 -68.99 1.09
N LEU A 111 -2.64 -67.80 1.65
CA LEU A 111 -1.92 -67.36 2.86
C LEU A 111 -2.15 -68.30 4.04
N MET A 112 -3.40 -68.71 4.25
CA MET A 112 -3.75 -69.68 5.29
C MET A 112 -3.04 -71.02 5.09
N LEU A 113 -3.03 -71.54 3.85
CA LEU A 113 -2.36 -72.79 3.50
C LEU A 113 -0.84 -72.67 3.64
N ALA A 114 -0.23 -71.55 3.25
CA ALA A 114 1.20 -71.31 3.41
C ALA A 114 1.62 -71.35 4.89
N ARG A 115 0.85 -70.70 5.76
CA ARG A 115 1.08 -70.68 7.21
C ARG A 115 1.00 -72.07 7.82
N LEU A 116 -0.04 -72.82 7.48
CA LEU A 116 -0.24 -74.19 7.97
C LEU A 116 0.81 -75.16 7.44
N PHE A 117 1.20 -75.02 6.17
CA PHE A 117 2.18 -75.89 5.54
C PHE A 117 3.57 -75.74 6.14
N ASN A 118 3.95 -74.52 6.54
CA ASN A 118 5.25 -74.23 7.17
C ASN A 118 5.18 -74.18 8.71
N ASP A 119 4.02 -74.45 9.30
CA ASP A 119 3.74 -74.35 10.75
C ASP A 119 4.06 -72.97 11.39
N ASP A 120 3.99 -71.89 10.60
CA ASP A 120 4.38 -70.53 10.98
C ASP A 120 3.24 -69.52 10.73
N ILE A 121 2.80 -68.83 11.79
CA ILE A 121 1.70 -67.84 11.74
C ILE A 121 2.17 -66.47 11.24
N GLU A 122 3.46 -66.18 11.32
CA GLU A 122 4.05 -64.88 10.99
C GLU A 122 4.27 -64.71 9.49
N ILE A 123 4.26 -65.81 8.72
CA ILE A 123 4.31 -65.78 7.26
C ILE A 123 3.28 -64.78 6.70
N GLN A 124 3.77 -63.85 5.90
CA GLN A 124 2.97 -62.86 5.18
C GLN A 124 2.96 -63.18 3.69
N SER A 125 1.87 -62.82 3.01
CA SER A 125 1.81 -62.95 1.56
C SER A 125 2.57 -61.82 0.86
N PRO A 126 2.97 -61.96 -0.40
CA PRO A 126 3.73 -60.93 -1.12
C PRO A 126 3.01 -59.58 -1.22
N SER A 127 1.67 -59.56 -1.14
CA SER A 127 0.91 -58.32 -1.10
C SER A 127 0.84 -57.64 0.28
N LYS A 128 1.34 -58.29 1.33
CA LYS A 128 1.34 -57.80 2.71
C LYS A 128 2.72 -57.24 3.04
N VAL A 129 2.77 -55.95 3.35
CA VAL A 129 4.02 -55.24 3.67
C VAL A 129 3.96 -54.76 5.12
N ASP A 130 4.99 -55.07 5.90
CA ASP A 130 5.13 -54.57 7.27
C ASP A 130 5.87 -53.22 7.28
N LEU A 131 5.13 -52.16 7.59
CA LEU A 131 5.66 -50.81 7.75
C LEU A 131 6.12 -50.55 9.19
N LYS A 132 7.22 -51.21 9.62
CA LYS A 132 7.80 -51.10 10.98
C LYS A 132 6.78 -51.40 12.09
N GLY A 133 6.10 -52.55 12.04
CA GLY A 133 5.06 -52.98 12.98
C GLY A 133 3.62 -52.65 12.53
N TYR A 134 3.44 -52.17 11.29
CA TYR A 134 2.13 -51.90 10.70
C TYR A 134 1.97 -52.69 9.39
N VAL A 135 1.37 -53.88 9.50
CA VAL A 135 1.11 -54.73 8.33
C VAL A 135 -0.03 -54.17 7.49
N THR A 136 0.26 -53.82 6.24
CA THR A 136 -0.70 -53.27 5.28
C THR A 136 -0.81 -54.13 4.03
N ASP A 137 -1.97 -54.11 3.38
CA ASP A 137 -2.20 -54.86 2.14
C ASP A 137 -2.15 -53.91 0.92
N ILE A 138 -1.43 -54.33 -0.12
CA ILE A 138 -1.30 -53.65 -1.42
C ILE A 138 -1.92 -54.45 -2.58
N ALA A 139 -2.63 -55.56 -2.30
CA ALA A 139 -3.22 -56.44 -3.31
C ALA A 139 -4.18 -55.76 -4.29
N LYS A 140 -4.69 -54.56 -3.99
CA LYS A 140 -5.54 -53.82 -4.94
C LYS A 140 -4.81 -53.52 -6.26
N LEU A 141 -3.48 -53.44 -6.23
CA LEU A 141 -2.68 -53.18 -7.43
C LEU A 141 -2.68 -54.35 -8.42
N TYR A 142 -2.92 -55.59 -7.96
CA TYR A 142 -3.16 -56.73 -8.85
C TYR A 142 -4.41 -56.56 -9.74
N GLY A 143 -5.28 -55.58 -9.44
CA GLY A 143 -6.36 -55.20 -10.35
C GLY A 143 -5.87 -54.80 -11.74
N ALA A 144 -4.68 -54.19 -11.83
CA ALA A 144 -4.00 -53.90 -13.10
C ALA A 144 -3.09 -55.05 -13.53
N SER A 145 -1.96 -55.26 -12.84
CA SER A 145 -0.99 -56.31 -13.13
C SER A 145 -0.16 -56.68 -11.90
N ASP A 146 0.47 -57.85 -11.98
CA ASP A 146 1.54 -58.29 -11.09
C ASP A 146 2.79 -57.39 -11.20
N LEU A 147 3.11 -56.92 -12.42
CA LEU A 147 4.20 -55.96 -12.68
C LEU A 147 4.07 -54.70 -11.83
N LEU A 148 2.90 -54.05 -11.82
CA LEU A 148 2.66 -52.83 -11.06
C LEU A 148 2.83 -53.07 -9.55
N LEU A 149 2.29 -54.18 -9.04
CA LEU A 149 2.43 -54.52 -7.63
C LEU A 149 3.90 -54.77 -7.26
N ASN A 150 4.65 -55.47 -8.11
CA ASN A 150 6.08 -55.72 -7.87
C ASN A 150 6.87 -54.41 -7.79
N GLN A 151 6.70 -53.51 -8.76
CA GLN A 151 7.35 -52.19 -8.76
C GLN A 151 6.99 -51.37 -7.51
N TYR A 152 5.73 -51.39 -7.10
CA TYR A 152 5.28 -50.70 -5.90
C TYR A 152 5.80 -51.36 -4.61
N HIS A 153 5.91 -52.68 -4.59
CA HIS A 153 6.50 -53.42 -3.46
C HIS A 153 7.98 -53.06 -3.31
N THR A 154 8.76 -53.04 -4.40
CA THR A 154 10.16 -52.61 -4.39
C THR A 154 10.30 -51.19 -3.83
N PHE A 155 9.42 -50.28 -4.23
CA PHE A 155 9.37 -48.94 -3.67
C PHE A 155 9.14 -48.93 -2.15
N LEU A 156 8.17 -49.71 -1.64
CA LEU A 156 7.95 -49.79 -0.19
C LEU A 156 9.12 -50.44 0.54
N SER A 157 9.75 -51.47 -0.03
CA SER A 157 10.96 -52.09 0.52
C SER A 157 12.10 -51.09 0.63
N HIS A 158 12.34 -50.28 -0.40
CA HIS A 158 13.34 -49.21 -0.36
C HIS A 158 13.03 -48.18 0.73
N LEU A 159 11.75 -47.81 0.92
CA LEU A 159 11.38 -46.89 2.00
C LEU A 159 11.61 -47.49 3.40
N LEU A 160 11.49 -48.82 3.57
CA LEU A 160 11.74 -49.49 4.84
C LEU A 160 13.20 -49.42 5.27
N GLU A 161 14.12 -49.41 4.31
CA GLU A 161 15.56 -49.24 4.51
C GLU A 161 15.94 -47.80 4.93
N SER A 162 15.00 -46.84 4.83
CA SER A 162 15.24 -45.45 5.21
C SER A 162 14.95 -45.16 6.69
N ASP A 163 15.53 -44.06 7.19
CA ASP A 163 15.32 -43.53 8.56
C ASP A 163 13.92 -42.96 8.81
N ARG A 164 13.00 -43.09 7.84
CA ARG A 164 11.64 -42.56 7.96
C ARG A 164 10.87 -43.24 9.09
N SER A 165 10.10 -42.44 9.82
CA SER A 165 9.22 -42.93 10.89
C SER A 165 8.06 -43.77 10.35
N GLN A 166 7.51 -44.66 11.18
CA GLN A 166 6.33 -45.46 10.82
C GLN A 166 5.17 -44.59 10.30
N LYS A 167 4.94 -43.42 10.92
CA LYS A 167 3.90 -42.49 10.50
C LYS A 167 4.13 -41.99 9.07
N SER A 168 5.35 -41.57 8.74
CA SER A 168 5.72 -41.11 7.40
C SER A 168 5.52 -42.20 6.35
N LEU A 169 5.94 -43.44 6.63
CA LEU A 169 5.74 -44.60 5.74
C LEU A 169 4.25 -44.85 5.47
N LYS A 170 3.42 -44.78 6.52
CA LYS A 170 1.96 -44.93 6.40
C LYS A 170 1.34 -43.83 5.54
N ASP A 171 1.78 -42.59 5.68
CA ASP A 171 1.26 -41.45 4.92
C ASP A 171 1.67 -41.54 3.43
N ILE A 172 2.94 -41.86 3.14
CA ILE A 172 3.43 -42.08 1.77
C ILE A 172 2.63 -43.22 1.11
N LYS A 173 2.50 -44.37 1.79
CA LYS A 173 1.72 -45.50 1.29
C LYS A 173 0.26 -45.12 1.09
N ARG A 174 -0.37 -44.45 2.06
CA ARG A 174 -1.78 -44.05 2.00
C ARG A 174 -2.06 -43.15 0.80
N SER A 175 -1.17 -42.23 0.48
CA SER A 175 -1.30 -41.34 -0.68
C SER A 175 -1.06 -42.08 -2.00
N THR A 176 0.11 -42.71 -2.15
CA THR A 176 0.52 -43.34 -3.41
C THR A 176 -0.35 -44.54 -3.79
N HIS A 177 -0.58 -45.48 -2.86
CA HIS A 177 -1.40 -46.67 -3.10
C HIS A 177 -2.87 -46.29 -3.36
N ALA A 178 -3.43 -45.33 -2.63
CA ALA A 178 -4.83 -44.95 -2.85
C ALA A 178 -5.04 -44.27 -4.21
N THR A 179 -4.07 -43.47 -4.64
CA THR A 179 -4.08 -42.84 -5.97
C THR A 179 -4.02 -43.91 -7.06
N LEU A 180 -3.04 -44.83 -7.01
CA LEU A 180 -2.95 -45.94 -7.97
C LEU A 180 -4.22 -46.80 -7.97
N ALA A 181 -4.72 -47.18 -6.78
CA ALA A 181 -5.93 -48.00 -6.68
C ALA A 181 -7.19 -47.30 -7.24
N LYS A 182 -7.22 -45.96 -7.25
CA LYS A 182 -8.32 -45.20 -7.84
C LYS A 182 -8.17 -45.10 -9.36
N LEU A 183 -6.96 -44.91 -9.88
CA LEU A 183 -6.68 -44.91 -11.32
C LEU A 183 -7.06 -46.25 -11.98
N ILE A 184 -6.80 -47.38 -11.31
CA ILE A 184 -7.13 -48.74 -11.77
C ILE A 184 -8.65 -48.95 -11.97
N GLN A 185 -9.51 -48.09 -11.41
CA GLN A 185 -10.96 -48.17 -11.63
C GLN A 185 -11.38 -47.71 -13.02
N ASN A 186 -10.56 -46.93 -13.71
CA ASN A 186 -10.77 -46.56 -15.11
C ASN A 186 -10.12 -47.64 -16.00
N ASP A 187 -10.90 -48.17 -16.95
CA ASP A 187 -10.48 -49.29 -17.80
C ASP A 187 -9.25 -48.96 -18.66
N GLU A 188 -9.20 -47.76 -19.25
CA GLU A 188 -8.08 -47.31 -20.09
C GLU A 188 -6.79 -47.16 -19.26
N TYR A 189 -6.88 -46.46 -18.13
CA TYR A 189 -5.74 -46.27 -17.23
C TYR A 189 -5.25 -47.60 -16.65
N ARG A 190 -6.17 -48.52 -16.36
CA ARG A 190 -5.84 -49.87 -15.92
C ARG A 190 -5.05 -50.63 -16.97
N GLU A 191 -5.39 -50.51 -18.26
CA GLU A 191 -4.64 -51.15 -19.35
C GLU A 191 -3.22 -50.58 -19.49
N PHE A 192 -3.07 -49.25 -19.44
CA PHE A 192 -1.75 -48.61 -19.45
C PHE A 192 -0.88 -49.04 -18.27
N LEU A 193 -1.45 -49.02 -17.06
CA LEU A 193 -0.77 -49.47 -15.84
C LEU A 193 -0.47 -50.97 -15.86
N ALA A 194 -1.34 -51.79 -16.48
CA ALA A 194 -1.10 -53.21 -16.62
C ALA A 194 0.11 -53.49 -17.55
N LYS A 195 0.16 -52.80 -18.69
CA LYS A 195 1.20 -52.98 -19.72
C LYS A 195 2.55 -52.39 -19.35
N TYR A 196 2.58 -51.22 -18.74
CA TYR A 196 3.82 -50.47 -18.49
C TYR A 196 4.17 -50.29 -17.01
N GLY A 197 3.30 -50.68 -16.08
CA GLY A 197 3.50 -50.42 -14.64
C GLY A 197 3.64 -48.92 -14.35
N LEU A 198 4.58 -48.53 -13.49
CA LEU A 198 4.89 -47.14 -13.18
C LEU A 198 5.46 -46.35 -14.38
N ARG A 199 6.01 -47.02 -15.40
CA ARG A 199 6.41 -46.35 -16.66
C ARG A 199 5.23 -45.79 -17.43
N ALA A 200 4.00 -46.23 -17.15
CA ALA A 200 2.79 -45.67 -17.76
C ALA A 200 2.70 -44.15 -17.60
N PHE A 201 3.18 -43.60 -16.48
CA PHE A 201 3.20 -42.16 -16.21
C PHE A 201 4.19 -41.37 -17.08
N ALA A 202 5.13 -42.04 -17.74
CA ALA A 202 6.04 -41.43 -18.71
C ALA A 202 5.51 -41.49 -20.15
N VAL A 203 4.62 -42.45 -20.43
CA VAL A 203 4.12 -42.72 -21.80
C VAL A 203 2.74 -42.09 -22.03
N ASN A 204 1.95 -41.87 -20.98
CA ASN A 204 0.63 -41.25 -21.06
C ASN A 204 0.53 -40.10 -20.05
N ILE A 205 0.47 -38.87 -20.56
CA ILE A 205 0.38 -37.66 -19.73
C ILE A 205 -1.00 -37.47 -19.09
N GLU A 206 -2.07 -37.94 -19.74
CA GLU A 206 -3.43 -37.88 -19.20
C GLU A 206 -3.59 -38.72 -17.93
N LEU A 207 -2.90 -39.87 -17.86
CA LEU A 207 -2.83 -40.70 -16.67
C LEU A 207 -2.22 -39.94 -15.48
N PHE A 208 -1.15 -39.16 -15.71
CA PHE A 208 -0.54 -38.33 -14.67
C PHE A 208 -1.47 -37.18 -14.26
N ASN A 209 -2.10 -36.51 -15.23
CA ASN A 209 -3.08 -35.44 -14.96
C ASN A 209 -4.29 -35.95 -14.18
N ALA A 210 -4.76 -37.17 -14.47
CA ALA A 210 -5.82 -37.83 -13.70
C ALA A 210 -5.37 -38.16 -12.27
N ALA A 211 -4.11 -38.55 -12.09
CA ALA A 211 -3.55 -38.79 -10.76
C ALA A 211 -3.63 -37.54 -9.87
N ASN A 212 -3.26 -36.38 -10.44
CA ASN A 212 -3.22 -35.09 -9.74
C ASN A 212 -4.60 -34.61 -9.26
N LYS A 213 -5.70 -35.13 -9.84
CA LYS A 213 -7.08 -34.77 -9.49
C LYS A 213 -7.69 -35.64 -8.38
N ILE A 214 -6.98 -36.64 -7.88
CA ILE A 214 -7.49 -37.56 -6.85
C ILE A 214 -7.28 -36.98 -5.45
N ASP A 215 -8.32 -37.00 -4.60
CA ASP A 215 -8.31 -36.41 -3.24
C ASP A 215 -7.12 -36.80 -2.34
N ARG A 216 -6.56 -37.99 -2.55
CA ARG A 216 -5.43 -38.52 -1.74
C ARG A 216 -4.07 -38.32 -2.40
N TYR A 217 -4.02 -37.64 -3.54
CA TYR A 217 -2.79 -37.32 -4.24
C TYR A 217 -1.95 -36.34 -3.42
N VAL A 218 -0.67 -36.68 -3.24
CA VAL A 218 0.33 -35.79 -2.66
C VAL A 218 1.53 -35.80 -3.60
N ALA A 219 1.81 -34.66 -4.21
CA ALA A 219 2.82 -34.52 -5.26
C ALA A 219 4.19 -35.06 -4.83
N SER A 220 4.67 -34.68 -3.64
CA SER A 220 5.97 -35.12 -3.13
C SER A 220 6.05 -36.64 -2.91
N HIS A 221 4.99 -37.28 -2.43
CA HIS A 221 4.95 -38.72 -2.23
C HIS A 221 4.92 -39.48 -3.56
N PHE A 222 4.14 -38.98 -4.53
CA PHE A 222 4.01 -39.60 -5.84
C PHE A 222 5.30 -39.44 -6.66
N GLN A 223 5.93 -38.27 -6.58
CA GLN A 223 7.21 -38.00 -7.19
C GLN A 223 8.33 -38.85 -6.58
N LEU A 224 8.34 -39.06 -5.26
CA LEU A 224 9.27 -39.99 -4.60
C LEU A 224 9.13 -41.43 -5.13
N MET A 225 7.91 -41.90 -5.38
CA MET A 225 7.65 -43.22 -5.96
C MET A 225 8.17 -43.32 -7.40
N LEU A 226 7.87 -42.34 -8.24
CA LEU A 226 8.27 -42.36 -9.66
C LEU A 226 9.77 -42.18 -9.84
N SER A 227 10.40 -41.29 -9.08
CA SER A 227 11.85 -41.07 -9.11
C SER A 227 12.65 -42.27 -8.59
N HIS A 228 12.12 -43.02 -7.61
CA HIS A 228 12.73 -44.29 -7.20
C HIS A 228 12.68 -45.34 -8.32
N TYR A 229 11.57 -45.40 -9.06
CA TYR A 229 11.41 -46.34 -10.16
C TYR A 229 12.35 -46.02 -11.34
N ASP A 230 12.39 -44.77 -11.77
CA ASP A 230 13.28 -44.31 -12.83
C ASP A 230 13.69 -42.84 -12.59
N SER A 231 14.84 -42.68 -11.97
CA SER A 231 15.37 -41.37 -11.57
C SER A 231 15.73 -40.49 -12.76
N LYS A 232 16.03 -41.08 -13.93
CA LYS A 232 16.35 -40.32 -15.15
C LYS A 232 15.08 -39.79 -15.80
N THR A 233 14.09 -40.66 -16.00
CA THR A 233 12.82 -40.28 -16.64
C THR A 233 12.00 -39.34 -15.78
N PHE A 234 11.96 -39.57 -14.46
CA PHE A 234 11.19 -38.77 -13.53
C PHE A 234 12.06 -37.79 -12.74
N GLN A 235 13.20 -37.35 -13.28
CA GLN A 235 14.04 -36.34 -12.65
C GLN A 235 13.24 -35.06 -12.39
N GLN A 236 13.31 -34.52 -11.17
CA GLN A 236 12.74 -33.20 -10.90
C GLN A 236 13.53 -32.12 -11.65
N LYS A 237 12.81 -31.16 -12.20
CA LYS A 237 13.39 -30.01 -12.90
C LYS A 237 13.18 -28.79 -12.04
N PHE A 238 14.28 -28.24 -11.54
CA PHE A 238 14.26 -27.07 -10.67
C PHE A 238 14.80 -25.86 -11.40
N ILE A 239 14.28 -24.70 -11.02
CA ILE A 239 14.80 -23.39 -11.40
C ILE A 239 15.33 -22.72 -10.15
N TYR A 240 16.56 -22.21 -10.23
CA TYR A 240 17.20 -21.47 -9.15
C TYR A 240 16.96 -19.98 -9.35
N VAL A 241 16.46 -19.33 -8.31
CA VAL A 241 16.14 -17.90 -8.31
C VAL A 241 17.10 -17.16 -7.38
N LYS A 242 17.90 -16.25 -7.95
CA LYS A 242 18.94 -15.48 -7.24
C LYS A 242 19.88 -16.37 -6.40
N ASP A 243 20.10 -17.61 -6.85
CA ASP A 243 20.89 -18.64 -6.14
C ASP A 243 20.43 -18.93 -4.70
N CYS A 244 19.23 -18.48 -4.32
CA CYS A 244 18.70 -18.58 -2.95
C CYS A 244 17.50 -19.52 -2.84
N TYR A 245 16.68 -19.60 -3.89
CA TYR A 245 15.45 -20.39 -3.87
C TYR A 245 15.45 -21.41 -5.00
N GLU A 246 15.17 -22.65 -4.64
CA GLU A 246 14.92 -23.74 -5.57
C GLU A 246 13.41 -23.90 -5.75
N ILE A 247 12.93 -23.76 -6.99
CA ILE A 247 11.50 -23.89 -7.31
C ILE A 247 11.30 -25.06 -8.26
N ASP A 248 10.48 -26.02 -7.87
CA ASP A 248 10.14 -27.19 -8.70
C ASP A 248 9.30 -26.75 -9.89
N PHE A 249 9.79 -26.96 -11.12
CA PHE A 249 9.11 -26.69 -12.38
C PHE A 249 8.90 -27.96 -13.22
N THR A 250 8.95 -29.14 -12.58
CA THR A 250 8.81 -30.44 -13.24
C THR A 250 7.52 -30.55 -14.05
N ASP A 251 6.39 -30.04 -13.53
CA ASP A 251 5.10 -30.06 -14.25
C ASP A 251 5.14 -29.23 -15.53
N ILE A 252 5.80 -28.06 -15.51
CA ILE A 252 5.95 -27.20 -16.68
C ILE A 252 6.88 -27.85 -17.70
N TYR A 253 7.98 -28.47 -17.26
CA TYR A 253 8.88 -29.22 -18.16
C TYR A 253 8.16 -30.38 -18.86
N ARG A 254 7.28 -31.10 -18.15
CA ARG A 254 6.47 -32.18 -18.74
C ARG A 254 5.41 -31.65 -19.70
N LEU A 255 4.85 -30.47 -19.44
CA LEU A 255 3.93 -29.80 -20.34
C LEU A 255 4.67 -29.32 -21.60
N SER A 256 5.80 -28.64 -21.44
CA SER A 256 6.63 -28.10 -22.51
C SER A 256 8.08 -27.90 -22.04
N PRO A 257 9.03 -28.69 -22.58
CA PRO A 257 10.46 -28.46 -22.33
C PRO A 257 10.93 -27.08 -22.80
N VAL A 258 10.30 -26.52 -23.84
CA VAL A 258 10.64 -25.20 -24.39
C VAL A 258 10.21 -24.09 -23.43
N LEU A 259 8.98 -24.14 -22.90
CA LEU A 259 8.54 -23.21 -21.86
C LEU A 259 9.44 -23.30 -20.62
N PHE A 260 9.85 -24.49 -20.21
CA PHE A 260 10.80 -24.63 -19.11
C PHE A 260 12.12 -23.91 -19.40
N SER A 261 12.68 -24.07 -20.61
CA SER A 261 13.91 -23.40 -21.03
C SER A 261 13.76 -21.88 -21.04
N ASP A 262 12.63 -21.35 -21.51
CA ASP A 262 12.36 -19.91 -21.49
C ASP A 262 12.32 -19.37 -20.05
N ILE A 263 11.66 -20.08 -19.14
CA ILE A 263 11.54 -19.66 -17.74
C ILE A 263 12.87 -19.82 -16.98
N GLU A 264 13.69 -20.81 -17.34
CA GLU A 264 15.06 -20.94 -16.83
C GLU A 264 15.95 -19.79 -17.35
N CYS A 265 15.81 -19.39 -18.62
CA CYS A 265 16.49 -18.21 -19.16
C CYS A 265 16.05 -16.94 -18.41
N TYR A 266 14.75 -16.77 -18.23
CA TYR A 266 14.17 -15.67 -17.46
C TYR A 266 14.73 -15.61 -16.02
N SER A 267 14.91 -16.75 -15.33
CA SER A 267 15.47 -16.77 -13.97
C SER A 267 16.91 -16.29 -13.86
N LYS A 268 17.70 -16.49 -14.92
CA LYS A 268 19.10 -16.03 -15.00
C LYS A 268 19.19 -14.51 -15.22
N LEU A 269 18.13 -13.89 -15.77
CA LEU A 269 18.07 -12.47 -16.09
C LEU A 269 17.35 -11.64 -15.01
N ILE A 270 16.20 -12.10 -14.54
CA ILE A 270 15.37 -11.37 -13.58
C ILE A 270 16.05 -11.28 -12.20
N GLY A 271 16.12 -10.07 -11.67
CA GLY A 271 16.80 -9.76 -10.41
C GLY A 271 18.31 -9.60 -10.52
N HIS A 272 18.93 -9.94 -11.66
CA HIS A 272 20.35 -9.73 -11.93
C HIS A 272 20.55 -8.56 -12.90
N THR A 273 19.93 -8.63 -14.08
CA THR A 273 20.00 -7.58 -15.12
C THR A 273 18.70 -6.78 -15.16
N VAL A 274 17.55 -7.46 -15.19
CA VAL A 274 16.23 -6.82 -15.20
C VAL A 274 15.67 -6.77 -13.79
N SER A 275 15.11 -5.64 -13.36
CA SER A 275 14.52 -5.50 -12.02
C SER A 275 15.46 -5.89 -10.86
N ALA A 276 16.76 -5.56 -10.98
CA ALA A 276 17.80 -5.90 -10.01
C ALA A 276 17.49 -5.46 -8.56
N HIS A 277 16.73 -4.38 -8.43
CA HIS A 277 16.23 -3.81 -7.18
C HIS A 277 15.25 -4.71 -6.40
N LEU A 278 14.69 -5.77 -7.02
CA LEU A 278 13.73 -6.66 -6.39
C LEU A 278 14.41 -7.63 -5.41
N LYS A 279 13.74 -7.82 -4.27
CA LYS A 279 14.12 -8.83 -3.27
C LYS A 279 13.89 -10.24 -3.83
N ALA A 280 14.70 -11.20 -3.40
CA ALA A 280 14.61 -12.58 -3.86
C ALA A 280 13.22 -13.21 -3.66
N ASN A 281 12.53 -12.88 -2.56
CA ASN A 281 11.13 -13.30 -2.33
C ASN A 281 10.17 -12.75 -3.41
N SER A 282 10.28 -11.47 -3.77
CA SER A 282 9.42 -10.87 -4.79
C SER A 282 9.65 -11.51 -6.16
N ILE A 283 10.89 -11.90 -6.47
CA ILE A 283 11.23 -12.61 -7.69
C ILE A 283 10.63 -14.03 -7.64
N ARG A 284 10.84 -14.77 -6.54
CA ARG A 284 10.23 -16.10 -6.32
C ARG A 284 8.70 -16.07 -6.50
N ASP A 285 8.05 -15.01 -6.03
CA ASP A 285 6.60 -14.85 -6.16
C ASP A 285 6.17 -14.67 -7.63
N LYS A 286 7.02 -14.12 -8.52
CA LYS A 286 6.76 -14.06 -9.97
C LYS A 286 6.75 -15.45 -10.61
N PHE A 287 7.66 -16.36 -10.23
CA PHE A 287 7.66 -17.76 -10.71
C PHE A 287 6.42 -18.53 -10.22
N SER A 288 6.00 -18.29 -8.98
CA SER A 288 4.74 -18.81 -8.46
C SER A 288 3.52 -18.17 -9.16
N GLY A 289 3.65 -16.90 -9.56
CA GLY A 289 2.72 -16.19 -10.42
C GLY A 289 2.60 -16.83 -11.80
N PHE A 290 3.72 -17.20 -12.43
CA PHE A 290 3.75 -17.79 -13.76
C PHE A 290 2.94 -19.09 -13.83
N LYS A 291 3.12 -20.00 -12.86
CA LYS A 291 2.33 -21.24 -12.80
C LYS A 291 0.82 -21.02 -12.72
N ARG A 292 0.39 -19.90 -12.10
CA ARG A 292 -1.02 -19.50 -12.04
C ARG A 292 -1.48 -18.76 -13.29
N ALA A 293 -0.58 -18.00 -13.90
CA ALA A 293 -0.84 -17.17 -15.07
C ALA A 293 -0.95 -18.00 -16.36
N LEU A 294 -0.17 -19.07 -16.50
CA LEU A 294 -0.13 -19.89 -17.71
C LEU A 294 -1.51 -20.48 -18.09
N PRO A 295 -2.27 -21.12 -17.19
CA PRO A 295 -3.61 -21.61 -17.53
C PRO A 295 -4.59 -20.49 -17.91
N ILE A 296 -4.46 -19.31 -17.28
CA ILE A 296 -5.31 -18.14 -17.58
C ILE A 296 -5.00 -17.61 -18.98
N LEU A 297 -3.72 -17.48 -19.33
CA LEU A 297 -3.33 -17.08 -20.67
C LEU A 297 -3.83 -18.11 -21.71
N GLN A 298 -3.65 -19.41 -21.45
CA GLN A 298 -4.08 -20.46 -22.36
C GLN A 298 -5.60 -20.46 -22.60
N SER A 299 -6.42 -20.09 -21.62
CA SER A 299 -7.88 -19.97 -21.81
C SER A 299 -8.30 -18.77 -22.64
N ASN A 300 -7.48 -17.71 -22.67
CA ASN A 300 -7.72 -16.50 -23.49
C ASN A 300 -7.15 -16.64 -24.92
N LEU A 301 -6.33 -17.66 -25.18
CA LEU A 301 -5.78 -17.94 -26.50
C LEU A 301 -6.70 -18.88 -27.30
N SER A 302 -6.69 -18.71 -28.64
CA SER A 302 -7.26 -19.73 -29.54
C SER A 302 -6.55 -21.09 -29.36
N ILE A 303 -7.24 -22.18 -29.69
CA ILE A 303 -6.70 -23.55 -29.55
C ILE A 303 -5.35 -23.71 -30.27
N GLU A 304 -5.21 -23.13 -31.46
CA GLU A 304 -3.96 -23.16 -32.25
C GLU A 304 -2.82 -22.41 -31.56
N LEU A 305 -3.09 -21.21 -31.02
CA LEU A 305 -2.08 -20.42 -30.31
C LEU A 305 -1.69 -21.03 -28.97
N SER A 306 -2.66 -21.61 -28.25
CA SER A 306 -2.40 -22.34 -27.01
C SER A 306 -1.51 -23.56 -27.26
N LYS A 307 -1.71 -24.25 -28.39
CA LYS A 307 -0.84 -25.34 -28.83
C LYS A 307 0.56 -24.85 -29.21
N SER A 308 0.69 -23.78 -30.00
CA SER A 308 1.98 -23.18 -30.33
C SER A 308 2.73 -22.67 -29.09
N LEU A 309 2.05 -22.13 -28.07
CA LEU A 309 2.67 -21.77 -26.79
C LEU A 309 3.31 -22.95 -26.06
N VAL A 310 2.68 -24.13 -26.16
CA VAL A 310 3.22 -25.36 -25.56
C VAL A 310 4.34 -25.96 -26.42
N GLU A 311 4.25 -25.87 -27.75
CA GLU A 311 5.25 -26.45 -28.66
C GLU A 311 6.48 -25.56 -28.84
N ASP A 312 6.28 -24.26 -29.10
CA ASP A 312 7.32 -23.26 -29.41
C ASP A 312 7.73 -22.39 -28.20
N GLY A 313 7.05 -22.55 -27.06
CA GLY A 313 7.33 -21.75 -25.87
C GLY A 313 6.83 -20.30 -25.95
N ILE A 314 7.44 -19.42 -25.16
CA ILE A 314 7.10 -17.99 -25.06
C ILE A 314 7.38 -17.27 -26.39
N GLU A 315 8.26 -17.80 -27.24
CA GLU A 315 8.52 -17.23 -28.58
C GLU A 315 7.25 -17.13 -29.42
N SER A 316 6.29 -18.05 -29.25
CA SER A 316 4.99 -18.00 -29.95
C SER A 316 4.24 -16.68 -29.77
N LEU A 317 4.43 -16.00 -28.63
CA LEU A 317 3.77 -14.73 -28.30
C LEU A 317 4.35 -13.55 -29.09
N VAL A 318 5.64 -13.61 -29.45
CA VAL A 318 6.36 -12.56 -30.18
C VAL A 318 6.49 -12.86 -31.68
N LYS A 319 6.32 -14.12 -32.09
CA LYS A 319 6.44 -14.56 -33.49
C LYS A 319 5.27 -14.09 -34.35
N LYS A 320 4.09 -13.90 -33.76
CA LYS A 320 2.90 -13.41 -34.45
C LYS A 320 2.76 -11.91 -34.25
N ASP A 321 2.94 -11.14 -35.32
CA ASP A 321 2.79 -9.69 -35.30
C ASP A 321 1.43 -9.28 -34.72
N GLY A 322 1.46 -8.33 -33.79
CA GLY A 322 0.27 -7.78 -33.13
C GLY A 322 -0.37 -8.67 -32.07
N LEU A 323 0.10 -9.90 -31.81
CA LEU A 323 -0.49 -10.76 -30.77
C LEU A 323 -0.33 -10.17 -29.36
N LEU A 324 0.84 -9.64 -29.01
CA LEU A 324 1.03 -8.96 -27.72
C LEU A 324 0.11 -7.74 -27.56
N LYS A 325 -0.19 -7.04 -28.66
CA LYS A 325 -1.14 -5.92 -28.64
C LYS A 325 -2.58 -6.41 -28.43
N GLN A 326 -2.99 -7.47 -29.13
CA GLN A 326 -4.28 -8.12 -28.93
C GLN A 326 -4.48 -8.56 -27.47
N LEU A 327 -3.44 -9.15 -26.86
CA LEU A 327 -3.47 -9.58 -25.46
C LEU A 327 -3.46 -8.40 -24.49
N HIS A 328 -2.77 -7.30 -24.80
CA HIS A 328 -2.82 -6.07 -24.00
C HIS A 328 -4.22 -5.44 -23.99
N ASP A 329 -4.92 -5.49 -25.14
CA ASP A 329 -6.24 -4.89 -25.32
C ASP A 329 -7.40 -5.80 -24.89
N ASP A 330 -7.12 -7.07 -24.58
CA ASP A 330 -8.11 -8.04 -24.09
C ASP A 330 -8.56 -7.70 -22.66
N LYS A 331 -9.85 -7.41 -22.51
CA LYS A 331 -10.46 -7.05 -21.21
C LYS A 331 -10.66 -8.25 -20.30
N ASP A 332 -10.73 -9.45 -20.87
CA ASP A 332 -10.92 -10.69 -20.12
C ASP A 332 -9.59 -11.22 -19.56
N LEU A 333 -8.45 -10.73 -20.09
CA LEU A 333 -7.14 -11.07 -19.58
C LEU A 333 -6.75 -10.12 -18.42
N PRO A 334 -6.47 -10.65 -17.20
CA PRO A 334 -6.03 -9.79 -16.10
C PRO A 334 -4.72 -9.09 -16.43
N ASN A 335 -4.65 -7.77 -16.22
CA ASN A 335 -3.46 -6.97 -16.54
C ASN A 335 -2.15 -7.50 -15.92
N TRP A 336 -2.20 -8.08 -14.71
CA TRP A 336 -1.01 -8.67 -14.08
C TRP A 336 -0.49 -9.93 -14.81
N VAL A 337 -1.38 -10.69 -15.47
CA VAL A 337 -1.01 -11.85 -16.31
C VAL A 337 -0.28 -11.34 -17.55
N PHE A 338 -0.88 -10.38 -18.27
CA PHE A 338 -0.27 -9.78 -19.44
C PHE A 338 1.12 -9.20 -19.12
N LEU A 339 1.24 -8.38 -18.07
CA LEU A 339 2.51 -7.76 -17.67
C LEU A 339 3.58 -8.79 -17.31
N LEU A 340 3.21 -9.92 -16.69
CA LEU A 340 4.14 -10.99 -16.38
C LEU A 340 4.69 -11.64 -17.66
N PHE A 341 3.81 -11.96 -18.62
CA PHE A 341 4.23 -12.55 -19.88
C PHE A 341 5.01 -11.58 -20.77
N HIS A 342 4.63 -10.30 -20.80
CA HIS A 342 5.38 -9.25 -21.48
C HIS A 342 6.80 -9.10 -20.91
N GLU A 343 6.95 -9.10 -19.58
CA GLU A 343 8.27 -9.04 -18.93
C GLU A 343 9.13 -10.29 -19.26
N ILE A 344 8.52 -11.48 -19.28
CA ILE A 344 9.24 -12.70 -19.69
C ILE A 344 9.68 -12.59 -21.16
N CYS A 345 8.80 -12.15 -22.06
CA CYS A 345 9.15 -11.92 -23.47
C CYS A 345 10.31 -10.92 -23.58
N GLN A 346 10.24 -9.80 -22.85
CA GLN A 346 11.26 -8.76 -22.86
C GLN A 346 12.61 -9.27 -22.36
N CYS A 347 12.62 -10.17 -21.38
CA CYS A 347 13.86 -10.77 -20.88
C CYS A 347 14.43 -11.80 -21.87
N VAL A 348 13.60 -12.73 -22.35
CA VAL A 348 14.06 -13.89 -23.13
C VAL A 348 14.26 -13.54 -24.62
N TYR A 349 13.43 -12.64 -25.15
CA TYR A 349 13.41 -12.22 -26.56
C TYR A 349 13.37 -10.68 -26.68
N PRO A 350 14.38 -9.95 -26.17
CA PRO A 350 14.36 -8.49 -26.13
C PRO A 350 14.20 -7.86 -27.53
N ASP A 351 14.91 -8.37 -28.53
CA ASP A 351 14.92 -7.81 -29.90
C ASP A 351 13.59 -7.99 -30.65
N LYS A 352 12.75 -8.93 -30.19
CA LYS A 352 11.44 -9.24 -30.79
C LYS A 352 10.27 -8.71 -29.99
N THR A 353 10.51 -8.20 -28.79
CA THR A 353 9.43 -7.78 -27.87
C THR A 353 9.21 -6.27 -28.01
N PRO A 354 8.03 -5.82 -28.48
CA PRO A 354 7.71 -4.40 -28.51
C PRO A 354 7.73 -3.80 -27.10
N GLU A 355 8.19 -2.56 -26.98
CA GLU A 355 8.13 -1.84 -25.71
C GLU A 355 6.69 -1.76 -25.21
N LEU A 356 6.49 -1.87 -23.89
CA LEU A 356 5.14 -1.86 -23.31
C LEU A 356 4.35 -0.60 -23.71
N LEU A 357 5.04 0.53 -23.85
CA LEU A 357 4.45 1.81 -24.26
C LEU A 357 4.08 1.82 -25.75
N SER A 358 4.79 1.09 -26.61
CA SER A 358 4.45 1.02 -28.05
C SER A 358 3.18 0.22 -28.32
N LEU A 359 2.69 -0.55 -27.35
CA LEU A 359 1.40 -1.24 -27.45
C LEU A 359 0.21 -0.31 -27.25
N ARG A 360 0.43 0.87 -26.65
CA ARG A 360 -0.61 1.88 -26.42
C ARG A 360 -0.63 2.86 -27.57
N ASP A 361 -1.72 2.82 -28.33
CA ASP A 361 -1.97 3.86 -29.33
C ASP A 361 -2.30 5.19 -28.62
N ASN A 362 -2.04 6.31 -29.29
CA ASN A 362 -2.55 7.63 -28.89
C ASN A 362 -2.01 8.19 -27.54
N LEU A 363 -0.75 7.87 -27.19
CA LEU A 363 -0.05 8.47 -26.06
C LEU A 363 0.38 9.91 -26.38
N LEU A 364 -0.06 10.86 -25.57
CA LEU A 364 0.41 12.25 -25.61
C LEU A 364 1.56 12.44 -24.62
N SER A 365 2.71 12.92 -25.10
CA SER A 365 3.89 13.23 -24.27
C SER A 365 3.96 14.71 -23.90
N PHE A 366 4.16 14.97 -22.60
CA PHE A 366 4.26 16.29 -22.00
C PHE A 366 5.67 16.50 -21.43
N PRO A 367 6.52 17.28 -22.13
CA PRO A 367 7.92 17.44 -21.75
C PRO A 367 8.07 18.39 -20.55
N TYR A 368 9.22 18.31 -19.87
CA TYR A 368 9.64 19.26 -18.82
C TYR A 368 8.73 19.40 -17.59
N ILE A 369 7.73 18.52 -17.40
CA ILE A 369 6.92 18.48 -16.16
C ILE A 369 7.70 17.86 -15.01
N ASP A 370 8.48 16.84 -15.33
CA ASP A 370 9.41 16.15 -14.44
C ASP A 370 10.78 16.21 -15.12
N LYS A 371 11.81 16.72 -14.41
CA LYS A 371 13.16 16.84 -14.97
C LYS A 371 13.77 15.45 -15.31
N ASN A 372 13.20 14.37 -14.77
CA ASN A 372 13.73 13.01 -14.90
C ASN A 372 13.03 12.16 -15.97
N ARG A 373 11.83 12.55 -16.43
CA ARG A 373 11.06 11.80 -17.43
C ARG A 373 9.98 12.65 -18.09
N GLU A 374 9.68 12.35 -19.34
CA GLU A 374 8.47 12.88 -19.96
C GLU A 374 7.24 12.19 -19.37
N LEU A 375 6.24 12.98 -18.96
CA LEU A 375 4.97 12.42 -18.53
C LEU A 375 4.11 12.12 -19.76
N GLN A 376 3.61 10.90 -19.83
CA GLN A 376 2.75 10.46 -20.95
C GLN A 376 1.32 10.19 -20.46
N CYS A 377 0.34 10.50 -21.30
CA CYS A 377 -1.06 10.20 -21.04
C CYS A 377 -1.72 9.52 -22.23
N ASP A 378 -2.40 8.40 -21.98
CA ASP A 378 -3.16 7.65 -22.99
C ASP A 378 -4.48 8.37 -23.32
N PHE A 379 -4.65 8.82 -24.56
CA PHE A 379 -5.88 9.49 -25.02
C PHE A 379 -6.75 8.59 -25.93
N THR A 380 -6.52 7.28 -25.95
CA THR A 380 -7.31 6.32 -26.76
C THR A 380 -8.80 6.43 -26.49
N SER A 381 -9.20 6.62 -25.24
CA SER A 381 -10.60 6.77 -24.87
C SER A 381 -11.26 8.04 -25.41
N VAL A 382 -10.47 9.09 -25.65
CA VAL A 382 -10.91 10.36 -26.25
C VAL A 382 -11.00 10.21 -27.76
N LYS A 383 -9.99 9.57 -28.39
CA LYS A 383 -10.02 9.22 -29.82
C LYS A 383 -11.22 8.36 -30.19
N ALA A 384 -11.59 7.41 -29.33
CA ALA A 384 -12.78 6.58 -29.52
C ALA A 384 -14.10 7.38 -29.51
N ILE A 385 -14.13 8.58 -28.89
CA ILE A 385 -15.29 9.48 -28.96
C ILE A 385 -15.26 10.23 -30.30
N SER A 386 -14.13 10.83 -30.64
CA SER A 386 -13.89 11.52 -31.90
C SER A 386 -12.39 11.57 -32.22
N GLU A 387 -12.02 11.11 -33.41
CA GLU A 387 -10.66 11.21 -33.93
C GLU A 387 -10.26 12.67 -34.14
N CYS A 388 -11.15 13.48 -34.73
CA CYS A 388 -10.92 14.91 -34.93
C CYS A 388 -10.66 15.65 -33.60
N MET A 389 -11.39 15.30 -32.52
CA MET A 389 -11.14 15.87 -31.19
C MET A 389 -9.79 15.44 -30.62
N TYR A 390 -9.36 14.20 -30.88
CA TYR A 390 -8.04 13.73 -30.48
C TYR A 390 -6.94 14.48 -31.22
N ASP A 391 -7.08 14.68 -32.52
CA ASP A 391 -6.13 15.44 -33.34
C ASP A 391 -6.04 16.91 -32.88
N ASP A 392 -7.16 17.53 -32.49
CA ASP A 392 -7.17 18.87 -31.89
C ASP A 392 -6.33 18.92 -30.59
N PHE A 393 -6.43 17.90 -29.72
CA PHE A 393 -5.59 17.80 -28.52
C PHE A 393 -4.11 17.59 -28.87
N VAL A 394 -3.80 16.83 -29.93
CA VAL A 394 -2.41 16.63 -30.40
C VAL A 394 -1.83 17.95 -30.90
N HIS A 395 -2.55 18.64 -31.80
CA HIS A 395 -2.13 19.91 -32.37
C HIS A 395 -1.93 20.97 -31.29
N PHE A 396 -2.91 21.14 -30.41
CA PHE A 396 -2.80 22.10 -29.31
C PHE A 396 -1.61 21.81 -28.40
N LEU A 397 -1.37 20.55 -28.08
CA LEU A 397 -0.22 20.19 -27.23
C LEU A 397 1.10 20.51 -27.93
N ASN A 398 1.21 20.29 -29.24
CA ASN A 398 2.41 20.64 -30.00
C ASN A 398 2.63 22.15 -30.05
N ASP A 399 1.59 22.95 -30.30
CA ASP A 399 1.68 24.41 -30.26
C ASP A 399 2.14 24.89 -28.87
N ARG A 400 1.58 24.31 -27.80
CA ARG A 400 2.01 24.63 -26.43
C ARG A 400 3.44 24.22 -26.16
N LYS A 401 3.99 23.16 -26.76
CA LYS A 401 5.42 22.82 -26.57
C LYS A 401 6.34 23.91 -27.12
N GLU A 402 5.93 24.60 -28.18
CA GLU A 402 6.72 25.65 -28.82
C GLU A 402 6.58 27.00 -28.11
N ASP A 403 5.39 27.34 -27.59
CA ASP A 403 5.10 28.67 -27.04
C ASP A 403 4.93 28.74 -25.51
N ILE A 404 5.13 27.64 -24.76
CA ILE A 404 4.87 27.59 -23.31
C ILE A 404 5.61 28.67 -22.51
N GLU A 405 6.83 29.04 -22.93
CA GLU A 405 7.65 30.04 -22.25
C GLU A 405 7.05 31.45 -22.35
N GLN A 406 6.18 31.69 -23.34
CA GLN A 406 5.49 32.96 -23.54
C GLN A 406 4.15 33.02 -22.78
N LYS A 407 3.73 31.92 -22.12
CA LYS A 407 2.47 31.84 -21.38
C LYS A 407 2.67 32.12 -19.89
N ASN A 408 1.58 32.52 -19.23
CA ASN A 408 1.54 32.73 -17.78
C ASN A 408 1.31 31.43 -16.96
N TYR A 409 1.34 30.27 -17.62
CA TYR A 409 1.20 28.95 -17.03
C TYR A 409 2.25 27.99 -17.60
N SER A 410 2.60 26.94 -16.86
CA SER A 410 3.60 25.96 -17.28
C SER A 410 2.99 24.69 -17.87
N MET A 411 3.83 23.83 -18.46
CA MET A 411 3.43 22.52 -18.99
C MET A 411 2.77 21.63 -17.92
N VAL A 412 3.11 21.83 -16.64
CA VAL A 412 2.46 21.17 -15.50
C VAL A 412 0.96 21.49 -15.45
N SER A 413 0.59 22.73 -15.75
CA SER A 413 -0.80 23.18 -15.79
C SER A 413 -1.55 22.63 -17.00
N VAL A 414 -0.91 22.60 -18.17
CA VAL A 414 -1.45 21.99 -19.40
C VAL A 414 -1.81 20.53 -19.16
N TYR A 415 -0.85 19.74 -18.66
CA TYR A 415 -1.07 18.34 -18.31
C TYR A 415 -2.19 18.14 -17.28
N HIS A 416 -2.23 18.98 -16.24
CA HIS A 416 -3.31 18.91 -15.26
C HIS A 416 -4.68 19.09 -15.91
N ASN A 417 -4.85 20.12 -16.73
CA ASN A 417 -6.11 20.41 -17.42
C ASN A 417 -6.49 19.30 -18.40
N TYR A 418 -5.53 18.78 -19.18
CA TYR A 418 -5.74 17.64 -20.07
C TYR A 418 -6.27 16.41 -19.31
N GLN A 419 -5.67 16.07 -18.16
CA GLN A 419 -6.13 14.96 -17.32
C GLN A 419 -7.54 15.19 -16.76
N GLN A 420 -7.87 16.42 -16.34
CA GLN A 420 -9.21 16.73 -15.82
C GLN A 420 -10.27 16.63 -16.92
N VAL A 421 -10.00 17.17 -18.12
CA VAL A 421 -10.92 17.12 -19.25
C VAL A 421 -11.09 15.68 -19.76
N LYS A 422 -10.00 14.94 -19.93
CA LYS A 422 -10.05 13.50 -20.26
C LYS A 422 -10.92 12.73 -19.26
N SER A 423 -10.74 12.99 -17.96
CA SER A 423 -11.51 12.33 -16.90
C SER A 423 -13.00 12.69 -16.97
N LEU A 424 -13.32 13.95 -17.24
CA LEU A 424 -14.70 14.42 -17.46
C LEU A 424 -15.35 13.69 -18.64
N LEU A 425 -14.68 13.67 -19.79
CA LEU A 425 -15.17 12.99 -21.00
C LEU A 425 -15.36 11.49 -20.76
N ASN A 426 -14.37 10.82 -20.16
CA ASN A 426 -14.45 9.39 -19.89
C ASN A 426 -15.59 9.01 -18.93
N LYS A 427 -15.89 9.89 -17.97
CA LYS A 427 -16.98 9.67 -17.01
C LYS A 427 -18.35 9.71 -17.69
N TYR A 428 -18.54 10.61 -18.64
CA TYR A 428 -19.85 10.87 -19.26
C TYR A 428 -19.96 10.42 -20.71
N LYS A 429 -18.93 9.80 -21.30
CA LYS A 429 -18.98 9.31 -22.70
C LYS A 429 -20.15 8.37 -22.99
N ALA A 430 -20.57 7.59 -21.99
CA ALA A 430 -21.69 6.65 -22.11
C ALA A 430 -23.06 7.35 -22.11
N THR A 431 -23.15 8.61 -21.69
CA THR A 431 -24.39 9.40 -21.70
C THR A 431 -24.55 10.21 -22.99
N PHE A 432 -23.57 10.17 -23.91
CA PHE A 432 -23.68 10.84 -25.20
C PHE A 432 -24.66 10.12 -26.11
N THR A 433 -25.60 10.90 -26.68
CA THR A 433 -26.50 10.45 -27.74
C THR A 433 -25.75 10.37 -29.07
N GLN A 434 -26.34 9.69 -30.06
CA GLN A 434 -25.76 9.62 -31.40
C GLN A 434 -25.52 11.03 -31.99
N THR A 435 -26.46 11.96 -31.77
CA THR A 435 -26.32 13.37 -32.18
C THR A 435 -25.11 14.06 -31.54
N HIS A 436 -24.85 13.85 -30.24
CA HIS A 436 -23.66 14.40 -29.59
C HIS A 436 -22.37 13.83 -30.20
N LEU A 437 -22.35 12.52 -30.46
CA LEU A 437 -21.20 11.85 -31.06
C LEU A 437 -20.95 12.33 -32.49
N ASP A 438 -21.99 12.51 -33.29
CA ASP A 438 -21.87 12.98 -34.68
C ASP A 438 -21.31 14.41 -34.73
N ILE A 439 -21.78 15.31 -33.86
CA ILE A 439 -21.24 16.67 -33.73
C ILE A 439 -19.75 16.63 -33.39
N LEU A 440 -19.35 15.85 -32.38
CA LEU A 440 -17.95 15.75 -31.96
C LEU A 440 -17.07 15.08 -33.02
N ARG A 441 -17.58 14.08 -33.75
CA ARG A 441 -16.85 13.40 -34.83
C ARG A 441 -16.61 14.31 -36.03
N HIS A 442 -17.59 15.13 -36.38
CA HIS A 442 -17.49 16.02 -37.54
C HIS A 442 -16.71 17.31 -37.25
N HIS A 443 -16.80 17.85 -36.04
CA HIS A 443 -16.26 19.17 -35.69
C HIS A 443 -15.16 19.17 -34.61
N GLY A 444 -14.79 18.01 -34.05
CA GLY A 444 -13.77 17.93 -33.01
C GLY A 444 -14.13 18.72 -31.75
N ILE A 445 -13.16 19.45 -31.18
CA ILE A 445 -13.36 20.35 -30.04
C ILE A 445 -14.32 21.50 -30.39
N LYS A 446 -14.34 21.98 -31.64
CA LYS A 446 -15.32 23.01 -32.06
C LYS A 446 -16.77 22.52 -32.00
N GLY A 447 -16.99 21.20 -31.94
CA GLY A 447 -18.31 20.62 -31.69
C GLY A 447 -18.96 21.07 -30.37
N PHE A 448 -18.19 21.61 -29.41
CA PHE A 448 -18.74 22.20 -28.19
C PHE A 448 -19.41 23.57 -28.39
N GLU A 449 -19.20 24.25 -29.52
CA GLU A 449 -19.88 25.49 -29.91
C GLU A 449 -21.13 25.23 -30.75
N VAL A 450 -21.08 24.18 -31.58
CA VAL A 450 -22.10 23.84 -32.58
C VAL A 450 -23.46 23.60 -31.94
N SER A 451 -24.51 24.03 -32.66
CA SER A 451 -25.91 23.90 -32.24
C SER A 451 -26.17 24.53 -30.86
N ASP A 452 -25.71 25.76 -30.65
CA ASP A 452 -25.85 26.49 -29.38
C ASP A 452 -25.24 25.70 -28.19
N GLY A 453 -24.11 25.03 -28.44
CA GLY A 453 -23.34 24.29 -27.44
C GLY A 453 -24.07 23.13 -26.76
N VAL A 454 -24.96 22.42 -27.46
CA VAL A 454 -25.74 21.28 -26.91
C VAL A 454 -24.84 20.25 -26.21
N VAL A 455 -23.71 19.87 -26.80
CA VAL A 455 -22.77 18.91 -26.21
C VAL A 455 -22.15 19.44 -24.92
N GLN A 456 -21.78 20.74 -24.90
CA GLN A 456 -21.24 21.41 -23.72
C GLN A 456 -22.27 21.46 -22.60
N LYS A 457 -23.51 21.87 -22.92
CA LYS A 457 -24.64 21.94 -21.98
C LYS A 457 -24.95 20.57 -21.38
N HIS A 458 -24.92 19.50 -22.19
CA HIS A 458 -25.11 18.12 -21.74
C HIS A 458 -24.03 17.69 -20.72
N LEU A 459 -22.75 17.88 -21.04
CA LEU A 459 -21.65 17.56 -20.11
C LEU A 459 -21.78 18.31 -18.78
N LEU A 460 -22.12 19.59 -18.83
CA LEU A 460 -22.27 20.41 -17.62
C LEU A 460 -23.51 20.00 -16.80
N ALA A 461 -24.60 19.60 -17.45
CA ALA A 461 -25.81 19.11 -16.79
C ALA A 461 -25.56 17.76 -16.07
N GLU A 462 -24.92 16.80 -16.74
CA GLU A 462 -24.56 15.51 -16.15
C GLU A 462 -23.61 15.66 -14.95
N LEU A 463 -22.63 16.56 -15.07
CA LEU A 463 -21.70 16.89 -14.01
C LEU A 463 -22.42 17.51 -12.79
N GLN A 464 -23.34 18.44 -13.02
CA GLN A 464 -24.13 19.06 -11.94
C GLN A 464 -25.08 18.05 -11.29
N SER A 465 -25.77 17.25 -12.10
CA SER A 465 -26.66 16.17 -11.65
C SER A 465 -25.93 15.21 -10.73
N SER A 466 -24.76 14.71 -11.15
CA SER A 466 -23.93 13.80 -10.37
C SER A 466 -23.51 14.37 -9.00
N VAL A 467 -23.30 15.69 -8.92
CA VAL A 467 -22.99 16.38 -7.65
C VAL A 467 -24.24 16.56 -6.79
N ASN A 468 -25.41 16.80 -7.39
CA ASN A 468 -26.66 16.98 -6.68
C ASN A 468 -27.18 15.67 -6.07
N TYR A 469 -26.86 14.53 -6.69
CA TYR A 469 -27.18 13.18 -6.18
C TYR A 469 -26.07 12.57 -5.30
N ASP A 470 -25.07 13.36 -4.89
CA ASP A 470 -23.92 12.92 -4.08
C ASP A 470 -23.10 11.74 -4.67
N LEU A 471 -23.27 11.45 -5.96
CA LEU A 471 -22.49 10.45 -6.70
C LEU A 471 -21.09 10.96 -7.07
N PHE A 472 -20.83 12.27 -6.90
CA PHE A 472 -19.56 12.88 -7.28
C PHE A 472 -19.15 14.05 -6.37
N ASN A 473 -17.85 14.10 -6.04
CA ASN A 473 -17.31 15.11 -5.15
C ASN A 473 -17.40 16.52 -5.77
N ARG A 474 -17.99 17.46 -5.03
CA ARG A 474 -18.23 18.85 -5.46
C ARG A 474 -16.94 19.61 -5.82
N LEU A 475 -15.82 19.36 -5.12
CA LEU A 475 -14.53 19.99 -5.40
C LEU A 475 -13.92 19.47 -6.70
N THR A 476 -13.95 18.16 -6.90
CA THR A 476 -13.48 17.52 -8.14
C THR A 476 -14.32 17.99 -9.33
N ALA A 477 -15.63 18.05 -9.19
CA ALA A 477 -16.53 18.53 -10.23
C ALA A 477 -16.24 19.98 -10.66
N ARG A 478 -15.93 20.85 -9.71
CA ARG A 478 -15.48 22.22 -10.03
C ARG A 478 -14.15 22.25 -10.74
N THR A 479 -13.21 21.39 -10.33
CA THR A 479 -11.91 21.28 -10.99
C THR A 479 -12.11 20.86 -12.45
N TYR A 480 -12.96 19.86 -12.72
CA TYR A 480 -13.32 19.47 -14.09
C TYR A 480 -13.96 20.62 -14.87
N ARG A 481 -14.93 21.33 -14.28
CA ARG A 481 -15.57 22.49 -14.92
C ARG A 481 -14.56 23.60 -15.24
N SER A 482 -13.67 23.93 -14.31
CA SER A 482 -12.63 24.94 -14.50
C SER A 482 -11.62 24.56 -15.58
N SER A 483 -11.15 23.31 -15.60
CA SER A 483 -10.23 22.84 -16.65
C SER A 483 -10.91 22.76 -18.02
N PHE A 484 -12.20 22.42 -18.06
CA PHE A 484 -12.98 22.44 -19.29
C PHE A 484 -13.21 23.87 -19.79
N ALA A 485 -13.57 24.80 -18.91
CA ALA A 485 -13.69 26.22 -19.26
C ALA A 485 -12.36 26.83 -19.72
N TRP A 486 -11.24 26.42 -19.12
CA TRP A 486 -9.91 26.77 -19.61
C TRP A 486 -9.69 26.27 -21.04
N LEU A 487 -9.98 24.98 -21.32
CA LEU A 487 -9.82 24.43 -22.66
C LEU A 487 -10.67 25.17 -23.69
N MET A 488 -11.95 25.47 -23.39
CA MET A 488 -12.81 26.22 -24.31
C MET A 488 -12.21 27.59 -24.64
N ARG A 489 -11.69 28.30 -23.64
CA ARG A 489 -11.04 29.60 -23.84
C ARG A 489 -9.80 29.50 -24.73
N GLU A 490 -8.98 28.47 -24.55
CA GLU A 490 -7.75 28.31 -25.35
C GLU A 490 -8.03 27.93 -26.81
N PHE A 491 -9.25 27.48 -27.12
CA PHE A 491 -9.74 27.22 -28.48
C PHE A 491 -10.66 28.34 -29.00
N ASP A 492 -10.74 29.48 -28.30
CA ASP A 492 -11.63 30.60 -28.59
C ASP A 492 -13.14 30.23 -28.65
N ILE A 493 -13.54 29.17 -27.94
CA ILE A 493 -14.92 28.71 -27.85
C ILE A 493 -15.62 29.39 -26.65
N PRO A 494 -16.80 30.00 -26.85
CA PRO A 494 -17.59 30.54 -25.75
C PRO A 494 -17.94 29.48 -24.71
N PHE A 495 -17.62 29.74 -23.45
CA PHE A 495 -18.02 28.85 -22.36
C PHE A 495 -19.44 29.17 -21.88
N ASN A 496 -20.40 28.28 -22.16
CA ASN A 496 -21.76 28.42 -21.64
C ASN A 496 -21.77 28.16 -20.13
N ASP A 497 -21.81 29.22 -19.31
CA ASP A 497 -21.83 29.12 -17.85
C ASP A 497 -23.21 28.67 -17.29
N VAL A 498 -23.75 27.59 -17.85
CA VAL A 498 -25.00 26.95 -17.43
C VAL A 498 -24.75 25.81 -16.44
N TYR A 499 -25.76 25.44 -15.66
CA TYR A 499 -25.69 24.39 -14.63
C TYR A 499 -24.61 24.62 -13.55
N PRO A 500 -24.64 25.75 -12.82
CA PRO A 500 -23.61 26.09 -11.85
C PRO A 500 -23.60 25.14 -10.65
N ILE A 501 -22.41 24.72 -10.22
CA ILE A 501 -22.21 23.92 -9.01
C ILE A 501 -22.16 24.88 -7.80
N LYS A 502 -23.33 25.13 -7.20
CA LYS A 502 -23.51 26.06 -6.06
C LYS A 502 -22.60 25.69 -4.88
N GLN A 503 -22.09 26.68 -4.17
CA GLN A 503 -21.47 26.48 -2.85
C GLN A 503 -22.55 26.82 -1.82
N THR A 504 -22.99 25.86 -1.02
CA THR A 504 -23.84 26.21 0.12
C THR A 504 -22.99 27.01 1.11
N LYS A 505 -23.56 28.07 1.72
CA LYS A 505 -22.89 28.80 2.81
C LYS A 505 -22.44 27.85 3.92
N THR A 506 -23.23 26.79 4.17
CA THR A 506 -22.93 25.66 5.05
C THR A 506 -21.68 24.87 4.64
N ALA A 507 -21.41 24.63 3.35
CA ALA A 507 -20.17 23.94 2.93
C ALA A 507 -18.92 24.82 3.10
N LYS A 508 -19.04 26.15 2.89
CA LYS A 508 -17.96 27.12 3.19
C LYS A 508 -17.75 27.25 4.71
N HIS A 509 -18.82 27.23 5.49
CA HIS A 509 -18.77 27.29 6.95
C HIS A 509 -18.21 26.00 7.54
N ASN A 510 -18.63 24.82 7.09
CA ASN A 510 -18.08 23.52 7.49
C ASN A 510 -16.61 23.34 7.06
N GLN A 511 -16.21 23.90 5.92
CA GLN A 511 -14.78 23.99 5.53
C GLN A 511 -13.97 24.89 6.48
N ARG A 512 -14.58 25.93 7.06
CA ARG A 512 -13.93 26.82 8.04
C ARG A 512 -13.99 26.29 9.48
N LEU A 513 -15.03 25.53 9.82
CA LEU A 513 -15.27 24.92 11.14
C LEU A 513 -14.55 23.59 11.32
N ASN A 514 -13.91 23.05 10.28
CA ASN A 514 -13.18 21.80 10.42
C ASN A 514 -11.96 22.06 11.32
N THR A 515 -12.09 21.74 12.61
CA THR A 515 -11.05 21.86 13.65
C THR A 515 -9.81 21.02 13.36
N ASP A 516 -9.87 20.20 12.31
CA ASP A 516 -8.82 19.32 11.85
C ASP A 516 -7.96 19.92 10.71
N ASP A 517 -8.19 21.18 10.32
CA ASP A 517 -7.47 21.85 9.21
C ASP A 517 -6.00 22.20 9.52
N PHE A 518 -5.63 22.20 10.80
CA PHE A 518 -4.27 22.42 11.30
C PHE A 518 -4.02 21.53 12.52
N TYR A 519 -2.75 21.37 12.91
CA TYR A 519 -2.41 20.59 14.08
C TYR A 519 -2.59 21.40 15.36
N THR A 520 -3.05 20.75 16.43
CA THR A 520 -2.96 21.30 17.78
C THR A 520 -1.50 21.41 18.22
N GLU A 521 -1.25 22.17 19.30
CA GLU A 521 0.11 22.27 19.85
C GLU A 521 0.66 20.89 20.22
N SER A 522 -0.10 20.08 20.98
CA SER A 522 0.32 18.71 21.35
C SER A 522 0.61 17.82 20.14
N GLN A 523 -0.22 17.87 19.09
CA GLN A 523 0.02 17.12 17.85
C GLN A 523 1.31 17.55 17.13
N CYS A 524 1.62 18.84 17.11
CA CYS A 524 2.89 19.34 16.58
C CYS A 524 4.08 18.89 17.43
N ARG A 525 3.91 18.87 18.76
CA ARG A 525 4.94 18.42 19.70
C ARG A 525 5.27 16.95 19.50
N GLU A 526 4.26 16.12 19.31
CA GLU A 526 4.42 14.69 19.03
C GLU A 526 5.20 14.45 17.72
N LEU A 527 4.81 15.12 16.64
CA LEU A 527 5.52 15.04 15.36
C LEU A 527 6.99 15.48 15.49
N ALA A 528 7.23 16.60 16.18
CA ALA A 528 8.57 17.12 16.41
C ALA A 528 9.43 16.16 17.24
N PHE A 529 8.85 15.56 18.29
CA PHE A 529 9.52 14.60 19.17
C PHE A 529 10.00 13.37 18.38
N TYR A 530 9.11 12.71 17.65
CA TYR A 530 9.47 11.50 16.91
C TYR A 530 10.46 11.77 15.76
N ILE A 531 10.39 12.94 15.12
CA ILE A 531 11.38 13.34 14.12
C ILE A 531 12.77 13.48 14.75
N GLU A 532 12.90 14.21 15.87
CA GLU A 532 14.20 14.40 16.53
C GLU A 532 14.72 13.11 17.17
N MET A 533 13.85 12.28 17.74
CA MET A 533 14.19 10.97 18.30
C MET A 533 14.82 10.07 17.23
N LEU A 534 14.17 9.94 16.07
CA LEU A 534 14.69 9.10 14.98
C LEU A 534 15.95 9.68 14.33
N LEU A 535 16.09 11.01 14.26
CA LEU A 535 17.33 11.65 13.77
C LEU A 535 18.53 11.39 14.69
N ARG A 536 18.29 11.19 16.00
CA ARG A 536 19.32 10.85 17.00
C ARG A 536 19.61 9.36 17.11
N ASP A 537 18.72 8.50 16.63
CA ASP A 537 18.94 7.06 16.60
C ASP A 537 20.03 6.70 15.58
N GLY A 538 21.10 6.06 16.08
CA GLY A 538 22.22 5.59 15.28
C GLY A 538 21.82 4.52 14.24
N ASN A 539 20.73 3.79 14.47
CA ASN A 539 20.24 2.75 13.57
C ASN A 539 19.39 3.29 12.40
N THR A 540 19.07 4.59 12.38
CA THR A 540 18.29 5.19 11.31
C THR A 540 19.09 5.25 10.01
N SER A 541 18.62 4.54 8.98
CA SER A 541 19.25 4.54 7.66
C SER A 541 19.38 5.95 7.05
N LEU A 542 20.36 6.15 6.16
CA LEU A 542 20.59 7.44 5.49
C LEU A 542 19.34 7.97 4.75
N TYR A 543 18.62 7.11 4.04
CA TYR A 543 17.35 7.48 3.39
C TYR A 543 16.35 8.08 4.39
N HIS A 544 16.15 7.42 5.53
CA HIS A 544 15.26 7.91 6.58
C HIS A 544 15.79 9.22 7.20
N LYS A 545 17.10 9.39 7.39
CA LYS A 545 17.69 10.66 7.87
C LYS A 545 17.43 11.83 6.92
N VAL A 546 17.60 11.63 5.61
CA VAL A 546 17.28 12.65 4.59
C VAL A 546 15.78 12.98 4.60
N LEU A 547 14.92 11.97 4.66
CA LEU A 547 13.46 12.15 4.70
C LEU A 547 12.97 12.84 5.99
N LEU A 548 13.54 12.52 7.14
CA LEU A 548 13.22 13.14 8.43
C LEU A 548 13.68 14.60 8.48
N ASN A 549 14.88 14.91 7.95
CA ASN A 549 15.34 16.30 7.79
C ASN A 549 14.44 17.10 6.83
N PHE A 550 13.95 16.48 5.75
CA PHE A 550 12.94 17.10 4.88
C PHE A 550 11.65 17.44 5.65
N GLY A 551 11.13 16.50 6.45
CA GLY A 551 9.97 16.72 7.31
C GLY A 551 10.19 17.82 8.35
N LYS A 552 11.39 17.87 8.94
CA LYS A 552 11.83 18.89 9.88
C LYS A 552 11.85 20.29 9.27
N VAL A 553 12.40 20.45 8.06
CA VAL A 553 12.40 21.74 7.35
C VAL A 553 10.97 22.20 7.07
N ILE A 554 10.08 21.31 6.64
CA ILE A 554 8.65 21.64 6.47
C ILE A 554 8.02 22.10 7.78
N LEU A 555 8.26 21.39 8.88
CA LEU A 555 7.70 21.70 10.19
C LEU A 555 8.20 23.04 10.76
N LYS A 556 9.41 23.47 10.35
CA LYS A 556 10.03 24.76 10.70
C LYS A 556 9.63 25.94 9.82
N THR A 557 9.17 25.70 8.59
CA THR A 557 9.03 26.75 7.57
C THR A 557 7.63 26.85 6.97
N GLY A 558 6.87 25.75 6.94
CA GLY A 558 5.61 25.65 6.20
C GLY A 558 5.77 25.76 4.68
N TRP A 559 6.98 25.59 4.14
CA TRP A 559 7.25 25.72 2.71
C TRP A 559 6.52 24.66 1.86
N ASN A 560 6.36 24.98 0.57
CA ASN A 560 5.72 24.07 -0.38
C ASN A 560 6.60 22.82 -0.61
N ILE A 561 6.00 21.62 -0.54
CA ILE A 561 6.71 20.35 -0.78
C ILE A 561 7.43 20.34 -2.13
N SER A 562 6.73 20.67 -3.22
CA SER A 562 7.29 20.50 -4.58
C SER A 562 8.50 21.41 -4.85
N PRO A 563 8.46 22.72 -4.59
CA PRO A 563 9.66 23.58 -4.64
C PRO A 563 10.79 23.09 -3.72
N LEU A 564 10.48 22.63 -2.50
CA LEU A 564 11.50 22.14 -1.57
C LEU A 564 12.17 20.83 -2.03
N LEU A 565 11.41 19.89 -2.61
CA LEU A 565 11.96 18.66 -3.20
C LEU A 565 12.85 18.97 -4.42
N ASN A 566 12.58 20.08 -5.10
CA ASN A 566 13.32 20.52 -6.28
C ASN A 566 14.45 21.50 -5.93
N LEU A 567 14.71 21.77 -4.64
CA LEU A 567 15.77 22.67 -4.20
C LEU A 567 17.14 22.16 -4.64
N GLU A 568 17.87 22.98 -5.38
CA GLU A 568 19.24 22.70 -5.82
C GLU A 568 20.26 23.30 -4.84
N CYS A 569 21.47 22.76 -4.82
CA CYS A 569 22.56 23.21 -3.97
C CYS A 569 22.92 24.69 -4.22
N ASN A 570 22.79 25.12 -5.48
CA ASN A 570 23.04 26.49 -5.92
C ASN A 570 21.90 27.47 -5.58
N ASP A 571 20.71 26.96 -5.23
CA ASP A 571 19.61 27.79 -4.73
C ASP A 571 19.84 28.24 -3.28
N ILE A 572 20.88 27.72 -2.63
CA ILE A 572 21.32 28.11 -1.29
C ILE A 572 22.61 28.92 -1.43
N VAL A 573 22.48 30.24 -1.39
CA VAL A 573 23.58 31.19 -1.63
C VAL A 573 23.96 31.91 -0.35
N GLU A 574 25.25 32.02 -0.10
CA GLU A 574 25.79 32.90 0.94
C GLU A 574 26.01 34.29 0.34
N LEU A 575 25.39 35.31 0.92
CA LEU A 575 25.41 36.69 0.46
C LEU A 575 25.87 37.60 1.60
N GLU A 576 26.70 38.59 1.30
CA GLU A 576 26.95 39.68 2.24
C GLU A 576 25.92 40.78 2.01
N SER A 577 25.14 41.10 3.04
CA SER A 577 24.14 42.16 2.94
C SER A 577 24.86 43.51 2.75
N PRO A 578 24.64 44.22 1.63
CA PRO A 578 25.34 45.47 1.33
C PRO A 578 24.98 46.61 2.29
N ILE A 579 23.93 46.43 3.10
CA ILE A 579 23.44 47.42 4.06
C ILE A 579 23.95 47.15 5.47
N THR A 580 24.06 45.87 5.88
CA THR A 580 24.44 45.48 7.25
C THR A 580 25.86 44.94 7.35
N ASN A 581 26.55 44.70 6.22
CA ASN A 581 27.83 43.98 6.12
C ASN A 581 27.83 42.64 6.88
N LYS A 582 26.64 42.05 7.08
CA LYS A 582 26.49 40.72 7.67
C LYS A 582 26.36 39.70 6.56
N THR A 583 27.04 38.59 6.74
CA THR A 583 26.86 37.41 5.89
C THR A 583 25.52 36.75 6.22
N GLU A 584 24.70 36.51 5.21
CA GLU A 584 23.38 35.88 5.27
C GLU A 584 23.31 34.73 4.27
N TYR A 585 22.47 33.73 4.53
CA TYR A 585 22.12 32.68 3.58
C TYR A 585 20.77 32.98 2.95
N ALA A 586 20.70 33.05 1.62
CA ALA A 586 19.47 33.11 0.86
C ALA A 586 19.11 31.72 0.33
N VAL A 587 17.86 31.30 0.52
CA VAL A 587 17.29 30.09 -0.09
C VAL A 587 16.22 30.51 -1.10
N VAL A 588 16.39 30.08 -2.34
CA VAL A 588 15.48 30.38 -3.45
C VAL A 588 14.61 29.16 -3.75
N LEU A 589 13.29 29.29 -3.66
CA LEU A 589 12.34 28.24 -4.04
C LEU A 589 11.62 28.60 -5.34
N GLN A 590 11.72 27.75 -6.35
CA GLN A 590 11.08 27.93 -7.65
C GLN A 590 9.70 27.25 -7.71
N LYS A 591 8.64 27.99 -8.07
CA LYS A 591 7.28 27.45 -8.18
C LYS A 591 6.90 27.15 -9.63
N ALA A 592 7.12 25.91 -10.06
CA ALA A 592 6.81 25.47 -11.43
C ALA A 592 5.36 25.77 -11.89
N ARG A 593 4.35 25.64 -11.01
CA ARG A 593 2.93 25.92 -11.35
C ARG A 593 2.57 27.40 -11.47
N ALA A 594 3.46 28.29 -11.05
CA ALA A 594 3.28 29.74 -11.08
C ALA A 594 4.26 30.39 -12.08
N GLY A 595 4.52 29.71 -13.21
CA GLY A 595 5.45 30.20 -14.24
C GLY A 595 6.89 30.30 -13.74
N TYR A 596 7.34 29.36 -12.89
CA TYR A 596 8.68 29.35 -12.30
C TYR A 596 9.03 30.60 -11.47
N ARG A 597 8.03 31.28 -10.90
CA ARG A 597 8.26 32.37 -9.95
C ARG A 597 9.14 31.92 -8.77
N ASN A 598 10.13 32.76 -8.43
CA ASN A 598 11.03 32.57 -7.31
C ASN A 598 10.49 33.21 -6.02
N ASP A 599 10.49 32.44 -4.93
CA ASP A 599 10.37 32.96 -3.56
C ASP A 599 11.76 32.92 -2.92
N THR A 600 12.25 34.03 -2.36
CA THR A 600 13.56 34.09 -1.69
C THR A 600 13.39 34.26 -0.18
N TYR A 601 14.15 33.49 0.60
CA TYR A 601 14.13 33.52 2.06
C TYR A 601 15.56 33.73 2.60
N SER A 602 15.77 34.76 3.41
CA SER A 602 17.09 35.10 3.98
C SER A 602 17.22 34.66 5.44
N PHE A 603 18.41 34.19 5.83
CA PHE A 603 18.77 33.73 7.17
C PHE A 603 20.12 34.31 7.60
N ASP A 604 20.20 34.95 8.78
CA ASP A 604 21.45 35.54 9.28
C ASP A 604 22.48 34.46 9.67
N LYS A 605 23.75 34.60 9.27
CA LYS A 605 24.83 33.64 9.62
C LYS A 605 25.12 33.61 11.13
N SER A 606 24.79 34.67 11.87
CA SER A 606 24.87 34.65 13.34
C SER A 606 23.87 33.68 13.99
N ASP A 607 22.81 33.30 13.27
CA ASP A 607 21.86 32.26 13.68
C ASP A 607 22.39 30.82 13.44
N LEU A 608 23.61 30.65 12.89
CA LEU A 608 24.25 29.35 12.63
C LEU A 608 25.24 28.88 13.71
N LYS A 609 25.49 29.67 14.78
CA LYS A 609 26.38 29.23 15.88
C LYS A 609 25.87 27.92 16.49
N ALA A 610 26.78 27.00 16.85
CA ALA A 610 26.45 25.76 17.54
C ALA A 610 25.78 26.07 18.90
N GLY A 611 24.44 26.06 18.91
CA GLY A 611 23.64 26.50 20.05
C GLY A 611 22.46 27.41 19.66
N THR A 612 22.52 28.09 18.52
CA THR A 612 21.43 28.94 18.03
C THR A 612 20.40 28.08 17.28
N LEU A 613 19.37 27.65 18.01
CA LEU A 613 18.28 26.74 17.61
C LEU A 613 17.35 27.22 16.47
N LYS A 614 17.76 28.17 15.63
CA LYS A 614 16.79 29.05 14.95
C LYS A 614 16.50 28.76 13.49
N SER A 615 17.40 28.14 12.72
CA SER A 615 17.28 28.23 11.27
C SER A 615 17.08 26.90 10.54
N ALA A 616 16.10 26.87 9.63
CA ALA A 616 15.90 25.78 8.68
C ALA A 616 17.11 25.62 7.73
N ILE A 617 17.92 26.67 7.58
CA ILE A 617 19.15 26.61 6.81
C ILE A 617 20.15 25.61 7.38
N THR A 618 20.23 25.44 8.71
CA THR A 618 21.16 24.49 9.32
C THR A 618 20.81 23.05 8.95
N ASP A 619 19.52 22.72 8.91
CA ASP A 619 19.08 21.39 8.51
C ASP A 619 19.32 21.16 7.01
N LEU A 620 19.09 22.18 6.18
CA LEU A 620 19.39 22.12 4.74
C LEU A 620 20.89 21.95 4.48
N LEU A 621 21.74 22.69 5.20
CA LEU A 621 23.19 22.56 5.13
C LEU A 621 23.67 21.20 5.65
N SER A 622 23.08 20.66 6.72
CA SER A 622 23.42 19.30 7.18
C SER A 622 23.06 18.25 6.13
N VAL A 623 21.89 18.34 5.49
CA VAL A 623 21.56 17.45 4.38
C VAL A 623 22.54 17.65 3.23
N ARG A 624 22.80 18.90 2.83
CA ARG A 624 23.64 19.25 1.68
C ARG A 624 25.09 18.83 1.90
N ASP A 625 25.71 19.25 2.99
CA ASP A 625 27.15 19.23 3.17
C ASP A 625 27.65 18.05 4.01
N GLU A 626 26.77 17.42 4.80
CA GLU A 626 27.13 16.28 5.66
C GLU A 626 26.52 14.96 5.14
N LEU A 627 25.20 14.89 4.95
CA LEU A 627 24.53 13.62 4.65
C LEU A 627 24.64 13.17 3.19
N THR A 628 24.68 14.12 2.25
CA THR A 628 24.56 13.81 0.81
C THR A 628 25.77 14.18 -0.02
N LYS A 629 26.80 14.80 0.60
CA LYS A 629 27.97 15.31 -0.11
C LYS A 629 28.68 14.25 -0.97
N GLU A 630 28.98 13.10 -0.38
CA GLU A 630 29.68 11.99 -1.05
C GLU A 630 28.83 11.28 -2.11
N LEU A 631 27.49 11.38 -2.00
CA LEU A 631 26.57 10.76 -2.96
C LEU A 631 26.51 11.51 -4.30
N ARG A 632 26.88 12.80 -4.30
CA ARG A 632 26.78 13.64 -5.50
C ARG A 632 27.72 13.18 -6.61
N GLU A 633 28.89 12.66 -6.26
CA GLU A 633 29.87 12.19 -7.25
C GLU A 633 29.41 10.90 -7.96
N GLN A 634 28.35 10.27 -7.47
CA GLN A 634 27.86 8.95 -7.91
C GLN A 634 26.54 9.03 -8.70
N THR A 635 26.06 10.23 -9.06
CA THR A 635 24.74 10.42 -9.70
C THR A 635 24.73 11.54 -10.73
N GLN A 636 23.77 11.49 -11.66
CA GLN A 636 23.45 12.61 -12.54
C GLN A 636 22.65 13.72 -11.82
N HIS A 637 22.15 13.45 -10.61
CA HIS A 637 21.41 14.39 -9.77
C HIS A 637 22.31 15.22 -8.85
N THR A 638 23.51 15.57 -9.31
CA THR A 638 24.57 16.23 -8.52
C THR A 638 24.11 17.51 -7.83
N ASN A 639 23.19 18.24 -8.46
CA ASN A 639 22.80 19.57 -8.04
C ASN A 639 21.66 19.57 -7.03
N PHE A 640 21.01 18.45 -6.72
CA PHE A 640 19.88 18.45 -5.79
C PHE A 640 20.32 18.29 -4.32
N VAL A 641 19.61 18.96 -3.41
CA VAL A 641 19.88 18.88 -1.96
C VAL A 641 19.43 17.53 -1.39
N PHE A 642 18.23 17.06 -1.73
CA PHE A 642 17.65 15.84 -1.16
C PHE A 642 17.85 14.63 -2.08
N ILE A 643 19.01 13.98 -1.97
CA ILE A 643 19.36 12.73 -2.67
C ILE A 643 19.65 11.60 -1.67
N TYR A 644 19.53 10.33 -2.08
CA TYR A 644 19.78 9.18 -1.21
C TYR A 644 20.15 7.92 -2.01
N PRO A 645 20.91 6.97 -1.43
CA PRO A 645 21.27 5.72 -2.10
C PRO A 645 20.15 4.68 -1.96
N ARG A 646 19.87 3.94 -3.02
CA ARG A 646 18.93 2.81 -3.03
C ARG A 646 19.35 1.79 -4.08
N ASN A 647 19.64 0.56 -3.64
CA ASN A 647 19.94 -0.59 -4.52
C ASN A 647 21.11 -0.35 -5.50
N GLY A 648 22.17 0.36 -5.07
CA GLY A 648 23.35 0.64 -5.90
C GLY A 648 23.30 1.96 -6.67
N ASP A 649 22.10 2.55 -6.83
CA ASP A 649 21.91 3.85 -7.47
C ASP A 649 21.64 4.95 -6.46
N VAL A 650 21.94 6.21 -6.82
CA VAL A 650 21.59 7.39 -6.03
C VAL A 650 20.44 8.12 -6.69
N LEU A 651 19.32 8.22 -5.96
CA LEU A 651 18.05 8.76 -6.41
C LEU A 651 17.73 10.09 -5.72
N LYS A 652 16.91 10.91 -6.38
CA LYS A 652 16.33 12.13 -5.81
C LYS A 652 15.09 11.80 -4.96
N LEU A 653 14.88 12.56 -3.88
CA LEU A 653 13.66 12.45 -3.07
C LEU A 653 12.43 12.90 -3.86
N GLU A 654 11.41 12.06 -3.92
CA GLU A 654 10.14 12.33 -4.62
C GLU A 654 8.97 12.52 -3.64
N TYR A 655 7.84 13.04 -4.16
CA TYR A 655 6.62 13.21 -3.39
C TYR A 655 6.09 11.89 -2.79
N SER A 656 6.32 10.77 -3.47
CA SER A 656 5.99 9.42 -2.99
C SER A 656 6.75 9.09 -1.69
N SER A 657 8.03 9.46 -1.61
CA SER A 657 8.87 9.29 -0.42
C SER A 657 8.37 10.14 0.75
N VAL A 658 7.85 11.35 0.50
CA VAL A 658 7.26 12.21 1.55
C VAL A 658 6.04 11.56 2.20
N LYS A 659 5.21 10.83 1.44
CA LYS A 659 4.07 10.08 2.00
C LYS A 659 4.53 8.97 2.96
N HIS A 660 5.73 8.44 2.76
CA HIS A 660 6.30 7.40 3.61
C HIS A 660 6.71 7.93 5.00
N LEU A 661 6.91 9.24 5.15
CA LEU A 661 7.27 9.85 6.43
C LEU A 661 6.25 9.52 7.53
N SER A 662 4.96 9.53 7.22
CA SER A 662 3.91 9.13 8.17
C SER A 662 4.05 7.67 8.62
N THR A 663 4.46 6.77 7.73
CA THR A 663 4.71 5.36 8.07
C THR A 663 5.95 5.22 8.96
N VAL A 664 7.02 5.95 8.64
CA VAL A 664 8.26 5.97 9.45
C VAL A 664 7.96 6.44 10.88
N LEU A 665 7.23 7.56 11.02
CA LEU A 665 6.85 8.09 12.34
C LEU A 665 5.89 7.14 13.08
N LYS A 666 4.92 6.56 12.39
CA LYS A 666 3.98 5.59 12.99
C LYS A 666 4.69 4.34 13.51
N ASN A 667 5.64 3.80 12.75
CA ASN A 667 6.43 2.63 13.18
C ASN A 667 7.28 2.93 14.41
N ALA A 668 7.67 4.19 14.61
CA ALA A 668 8.35 4.66 15.82
C ALA A 668 7.41 4.90 17.00
N GLY A 669 6.09 4.84 16.81
CA GLY A 669 5.08 5.03 17.85
C GLY A 669 4.24 6.30 17.75
N CYS A 670 4.47 7.16 16.75
CA CYS A 670 3.70 8.39 16.57
C CYS A 670 2.24 8.09 16.17
N ARG A 671 1.29 8.66 16.90
CA ARG A 671 -0.15 8.56 16.68
C ARG A 671 -0.63 9.52 15.59
N ILE A 672 0.13 10.57 15.30
CA ILE A 672 -0.24 11.64 14.38
C ILE A 672 0.34 11.40 12.98
N PRO A 673 -0.50 11.33 11.93
CA PRO A 673 0.01 11.26 10.56
C PRO A 673 0.63 12.60 10.16
N PHE A 674 1.74 12.57 9.41
CA PHE A 674 2.39 13.79 8.90
C PHE A 674 1.69 14.31 7.64
N VAL A 675 1.20 15.55 7.69
CA VAL A 675 0.44 16.24 6.65
C VAL A 675 0.94 17.67 6.52
N ALA A 676 1.80 17.93 5.52
CA ALA A 676 2.41 19.24 5.31
C ALA A 676 1.38 20.38 5.10
N GLN A 677 0.19 20.07 4.58
CA GLN A 677 -0.86 21.07 4.39
C GLN A 677 -1.40 21.60 5.73
N LYS A 678 -1.51 20.75 6.76
CA LYS A 678 -1.93 21.15 8.11
C LYS A 678 -0.88 22.06 8.76
N ILE A 679 0.41 21.75 8.57
CA ILE A 679 1.55 22.57 9.03
C ILE A 679 1.49 23.97 8.42
N ARG A 680 1.30 24.05 7.10
CA ARG A 680 1.27 25.31 6.37
C ARG A 680 0.08 26.20 6.72
N LYS A 681 -1.10 25.62 6.96
CA LYS A 681 -2.28 26.36 7.41
C LYS A 681 -2.14 26.86 8.86
N GLY A 682 -1.49 26.07 9.72
CA GLY A 682 -1.39 26.36 11.16
C GLY A 682 -0.21 27.23 11.62
N GLY A 683 0.85 27.42 10.82
CA GLY A 683 1.96 28.30 11.20
C GLY A 683 2.75 27.83 12.45
N VAL A 684 3.00 26.52 12.53
CA VAL A 684 3.43 25.82 13.77
C VAL A 684 4.93 25.94 14.11
N ASN A 685 5.65 26.83 13.40
CA ASN A 685 7.09 27.02 13.52
C ASN A 685 7.54 27.36 14.96
N HIS A 686 6.70 28.09 15.71
CA HIS A 686 6.96 28.47 17.09
C HIS A 686 6.86 27.29 18.07
N ILE A 687 5.99 26.31 17.79
CA ILE A 687 5.78 25.10 18.61
C ILE A 687 6.97 24.15 18.46
N TYR A 688 7.42 23.95 17.23
CA TYR A 688 8.61 23.15 16.97
C TYR A 688 9.85 23.68 17.71
N ARG A 689 10.01 25.02 17.75
CA ARG A 689 11.12 25.68 18.48
C ARG A 689 11.08 25.42 19.98
N LYS A 690 9.89 25.32 20.60
CA LYS A 690 9.76 24.99 22.03
C LYS A 690 10.20 23.55 22.29
N VAL A 691 9.79 22.61 21.46
CA VAL A 691 10.07 21.16 21.64
C VAL A 691 11.55 20.84 21.45
N GLN A 692 12.20 21.41 20.43
CA GLN A 692 13.61 21.11 20.14
C GLN A 692 14.57 21.60 21.24
N LYS A 693 14.25 22.73 21.89
CA LYS A 693 14.99 23.25 23.04
C LYS A 693 15.01 22.25 24.19
N ASN A 694 13.87 21.65 24.47
CA ASN A 694 13.67 20.75 25.62
C ASN A 694 14.28 19.36 25.36
N ILE A 695 14.23 18.89 24.11
CA ILE A 695 14.88 17.63 23.68
C ILE A 695 16.41 17.71 23.80
N LYS A 696 17.05 18.89 23.75
CA LYS A 696 18.50 19.05 24.03
C LYS A 696 18.84 19.03 25.52
N GLN A 697 17.93 19.43 26.41
CA GLN A 697 18.14 19.40 27.86
C GLN A 697 18.01 17.98 28.43
N TYR A 698 17.24 17.11 27.76
CA TYR A 698 17.09 15.69 28.10
C TYR A 698 18.01 14.79 27.24
N THR A 699 19.15 14.37 27.80
CA THR A 699 20.17 13.52 27.14
C THR A 699 19.71 12.08 26.88
N ASP A 700 18.69 11.58 27.58
CA ASP A 700 18.16 10.19 27.48
C ASP A 700 16.90 10.04 26.60
N THR A 701 16.69 10.96 25.64
CA THR A 701 15.45 11.02 24.82
C THR A 701 15.15 9.79 23.95
N VAL A 702 16.14 8.90 23.74
CA VAL A 702 15.96 7.66 22.95
C VAL A 702 15.22 6.57 23.75
N LYS A 703 15.12 6.68 25.09
CA LYS A 703 14.60 5.61 25.96
C LYS A 703 13.19 5.82 26.51
N HIS A 704 12.53 6.94 26.20
CA HIS A 704 11.24 7.31 26.77
C HIS A 704 10.12 7.41 25.72
N SER A 705 8.89 7.04 26.11
CA SER A 705 7.70 7.24 25.27
C SER A 705 7.27 8.70 25.25
N PHE A 706 6.48 9.09 24.25
CA PHE A 706 5.94 10.46 24.15
C PHE A 706 5.11 10.84 25.38
N ASP A 707 4.32 9.93 25.95
CA ASP A 707 3.52 10.18 27.15
C ASP A 707 4.42 10.47 28.38
N VAL A 708 5.58 9.80 28.48
CA VAL A 708 6.59 10.07 29.55
C VAL A 708 7.25 11.43 29.33
N PHE A 709 7.64 11.74 28.09
CA PHE A 709 8.17 13.05 27.70
C PHE A 709 7.20 14.20 28.00
N GLU A 710 5.90 14.03 27.74
CA GLU A 710 4.86 15.02 28.03
C GLU A 710 4.63 15.18 29.55
N SER A 711 4.60 14.06 30.30
CA SER A 711 4.39 14.09 31.76
C SER A 711 5.55 14.73 32.54
N SER A 712 6.80 14.54 32.12
CA SER A 712 7.97 15.19 32.73
C SER A 712 8.05 16.69 32.40
N TYR A 713 7.39 17.14 31.33
CA TYR A 713 7.36 18.53 30.88
C TYR A 713 6.18 19.34 31.46
N LEU A 714 5.09 18.68 31.87
CA LEU A 714 3.96 19.32 32.57
C LEU A 714 4.28 19.68 34.03
N VAL A 715 5.47 19.34 34.54
CA VAL A 715 6.00 19.97 35.76
C VAL A 715 6.43 21.38 35.38
N ILE A 716 5.52 22.33 35.62
CA ILE A 716 5.71 23.75 35.38
C ILE A 716 7.05 24.18 35.97
N ASP A 717 8.02 24.49 35.11
CA ASP A 717 9.24 25.18 35.51
C ASP A 717 8.82 26.60 35.96
N PRO A 718 8.93 26.93 37.27
CA PRO A 718 8.55 28.24 37.77
C PRO A 718 9.27 29.37 37.04
N ASP A 719 10.45 29.10 36.45
CA ASP A 719 11.26 30.09 35.74
C ASP A 719 10.77 30.38 34.31
N GLN A 720 10.11 29.44 33.62
CA GLN A 720 9.48 29.74 32.32
C GLN A 720 8.19 30.54 32.46
N SER A 721 7.41 30.28 33.51
CA SER A 721 6.25 31.09 33.89
C SER A 721 6.68 32.53 34.22
N ARG A 722 7.75 32.68 35.02
CA ARG A 722 8.41 33.97 35.32
C ARG A 722 8.91 34.68 34.07
N TYR A 723 9.40 33.96 33.05
CA TYR A 723 9.92 34.56 31.82
C TYR A 723 8.81 35.13 30.93
N SER A 724 7.65 34.45 30.81
CA SER A 724 6.51 34.92 30.02
C SER A 724 5.78 36.11 30.67
N LEU A 725 5.70 36.12 31.99
CA LEU A 725 5.16 37.24 32.78
C LEU A 725 6.11 38.43 32.80
N ASN A 726 7.41 38.23 33.05
CA ASN A 726 8.40 39.30 32.87
C ASN A 726 8.44 39.80 31.43
N GLN A 727 8.13 38.99 30.41
CA GLN A 727 7.97 39.49 29.05
C GLN A 727 6.69 40.29 28.85
N ALA A 728 5.58 39.98 29.53
CA ALA A 728 4.37 40.81 29.48
C ALA A 728 4.55 42.12 30.25
N THR A 729 5.16 42.09 31.44
CA THR A 729 5.51 43.27 32.24
C THR A 729 6.61 44.10 31.59
N LYS A 730 7.59 43.45 30.95
CA LYS A 730 8.62 44.11 30.13
C LYS A 730 8.07 44.57 28.80
N VAL A 731 7.10 43.90 28.17
CA VAL A 731 6.42 44.44 26.99
C VAL A 731 5.59 45.65 27.39
N MET A 732 4.86 45.64 28.50
CA MET A 732 4.19 46.84 29.02
C MET A 732 5.19 47.93 29.39
N SER A 733 6.25 47.62 30.12
CA SER A 733 7.31 48.57 30.49
C SER A 733 8.09 49.09 29.28
N ASP A 734 8.38 48.25 28.28
CA ASP A 734 8.99 48.61 26.99
C ASP A 734 8.00 49.40 26.10
N TYR A 735 6.68 49.20 26.27
CA TYR A 735 5.62 49.98 25.62
C TYR A 735 5.46 51.37 26.24
N PHE A 736 5.80 51.53 27.52
CA PHE A 736 5.71 52.79 28.29
C PHE A 736 7.06 53.51 28.48
N THR A 737 8.19 52.86 28.19
CA THR A 737 9.51 53.50 28.34
C THR A 737 9.74 54.54 27.25
N GLY A 738 9.93 55.78 27.69
CA GLY A 738 10.11 56.94 26.83
C GLY A 738 8.81 57.61 26.36
N LYS A 739 7.64 57.27 26.94
CA LYS A 739 6.37 58.00 26.74
C LYS A 739 6.04 58.82 27.99
N GLU A 740 5.64 60.08 27.82
CA GLU A 740 5.25 60.96 28.92
C GLU A 740 3.83 60.58 29.39
N ILE A 741 3.70 59.94 30.56
CA ILE A 741 2.41 59.55 31.14
C ILE A 741 1.82 60.77 31.87
N SER A 742 0.72 61.34 31.36
CA SER A 742 0.03 62.48 31.98
C SER A 742 -1.27 62.05 32.66
N SER A 743 -1.52 62.60 33.85
CA SER A 743 -2.79 62.46 34.58
C SER A 743 -3.89 63.43 34.10
N GLU A 744 -3.57 64.41 33.26
CA GLU A 744 -4.55 65.39 32.77
C GLU A 744 -5.40 64.81 31.62
N ILE A 745 -6.71 65.13 31.60
CA ILE A 745 -7.66 64.75 30.56
C ILE A 745 -8.25 66.04 29.96
N HIS A 746 -8.03 66.28 28.66
CA HIS A 746 -8.55 67.47 27.97
C HIS A 746 -9.58 67.11 26.91
N ILE A 747 -10.86 67.36 27.20
CA ILE A 747 -11.99 67.05 26.31
C ILE A 747 -12.41 68.31 25.55
N ILE A 748 -12.27 68.30 24.22
CA ILE A 748 -12.69 69.39 23.33
C ILE A 748 -13.91 68.95 22.53
N THR A 749 -14.97 69.77 22.53
CA THR A 749 -16.27 69.50 21.90
C THR A 749 -16.46 70.18 20.53
N ASP A 750 -15.51 70.98 20.03
CA ASP A 750 -15.68 71.69 18.76
C ASP A 750 -14.95 71.05 17.58
N VAL A 751 -15.70 70.85 16.50
CA VAL A 751 -15.35 70.06 15.30
C VAL A 751 -14.52 70.87 14.27
N SER A 752 -14.15 72.12 14.57
CA SER A 752 -13.53 73.02 13.59
C SER A 752 -12.05 73.31 13.87
N ALA A 753 -11.15 72.45 13.37
CA ALA A 753 -9.78 72.86 13.03
C ALA A 753 -9.13 71.87 12.05
N SER A 754 -8.75 72.35 10.87
CA SER A 754 -8.06 71.63 9.80
C SER A 754 -6.61 71.23 10.13
N GLN A 755 -6.21 71.25 11.41
CA GLN A 755 -4.83 71.04 11.87
C GLN A 755 -4.67 69.92 12.91
N HIS A 756 -5.73 69.18 13.24
CA HIS A 756 -5.69 68.08 14.22
C HIS A 756 -5.30 66.73 13.61
N GLN A 757 -4.55 65.93 14.37
CA GLN A 757 -4.16 64.56 14.00
C GLN A 757 -5.31 63.58 14.20
N VAL A 758 -5.46 62.56 13.34
CA VAL A 758 -6.54 61.55 13.42
C VAL A 758 -6.08 60.42 14.33
N VAL A 759 -6.95 59.92 15.21
CA VAL A 759 -6.66 58.79 16.12
C VAL A 759 -7.84 57.82 16.13
N PRO A 760 -7.68 56.56 16.58
CA PRO A 760 -8.77 55.59 16.62
C PRO A 760 -10.00 56.02 17.44
N THR A 761 -9.86 57.05 18.27
CA THR A 761 -10.92 57.65 19.09
C THR A 761 -11.42 59.00 18.54
N GLY A 762 -11.12 59.35 17.29
CA GLY A 762 -11.55 60.60 16.64
C GLY A 762 -10.37 61.45 16.14
N THR A 763 -10.14 62.62 16.75
CA THR A 763 -9.01 63.51 16.42
C THR A 763 -8.32 64.05 17.68
N CYS A 764 -7.00 64.14 17.69
CA CYS A 764 -6.17 64.57 18.82
C CYS A 764 -5.52 65.95 18.56
N THR A 765 -5.14 66.71 19.60
CA THR A 765 -4.59 68.09 19.45
C THR A 765 -3.13 68.09 19.00
N ALA A 766 -2.49 66.93 18.92
CA ALA A 766 -1.13 66.82 18.41
C ALA A 766 -1.07 67.29 16.95
N LYS A 767 0.04 67.94 16.59
CA LYS A 767 0.30 68.31 15.19
C LYS A 767 0.46 67.04 14.37
N ALA A 768 0.02 67.07 13.10
CA ALA A 768 0.00 65.89 12.21
C ALA A 768 1.35 65.13 12.07
N ASN A 769 2.49 65.79 12.34
CA ASN A 769 3.83 65.20 12.34
C ASN A 769 4.47 65.18 13.73
N SER A 770 3.68 64.90 14.78
CA SER A 770 4.20 64.72 16.13
C SER A 770 5.27 63.62 16.18
N ASP A 771 6.20 63.70 17.13
CA ASP A 771 7.24 62.68 17.30
C ASP A 771 6.63 61.29 17.57
N GLU A 772 5.49 61.27 18.23
CA GLU A 772 4.67 60.07 18.49
C GLU A 772 4.10 59.47 17.20
N ALA A 773 3.61 60.30 16.27
CA ALA A 773 3.09 59.86 14.98
C ALA A 773 4.16 59.28 14.07
N ASN A 774 5.28 59.99 13.93
CA ASN A 774 6.41 59.55 13.11
C ASN A 774 6.99 58.22 13.62
N ARG A 775 6.97 58.04 14.94
CA ARG A 775 7.40 56.80 15.58
C ARG A 775 6.42 55.66 15.33
N TYR A 776 5.11 55.91 15.47
CA TYR A 776 4.07 54.91 15.21
C TYR A 776 4.07 54.42 13.76
N ASP A 777 4.15 55.33 12.79
CA ASP A 777 4.26 55.02 11.35
C ASP A 777 5.49 54.17 11.03
N LYS A 778 6.62 54.44 11.70
CA LYS A 778 7.85 53.68 11.51
C LYS A 778 7.75 52.26 12.09
N GLU A 779 7.13 52.12 13.26
CA GLU A 779 6.95 50.85 13.95
C GLU A 779 5.88 49.97 13.29
N HIS A 780 4.83 50.59 12.71
CA HIS A 780 3.68 49.90 12.11
C HIS A 780 3.63 50.00 10.58
N ARG A 781 4.74 50.40 9.94
CA ARG A 781 4.89 50.60 8.49
C ARG A 781 4.38 49.45 7.63
N LYS A 782 4.57 48.20 8.08
CA LYS A 782 4.11 46.99 7.39
C LYS A 782 2.59 46.82 7.45
N LEU A 783 1.97 47.27 8.54
CA LEU A 783 0.53 47.24 8.76
C LEU A 783 -0.17 48.26 7.85
N HIS A 784 0.39 49.46 7.72
CA HIS A 784 -0.08 50.49 6.77
C HIS A 784 0.08 50.06 5.30
N GLN A 785 1.19 49.40 4.95
CA GLN A 785 1.40 48.82 3.61
C GLN A 785 0.39 47.70 3.26
N ALA A 786 -0.04 46.91 4.24
CA ALA A 786 -0.98 45.81 4.01
C ALA A 786 -2.41 46.28 3.78
N ASN A 787 -2.81 47.42 4.35
CA ASN A 787 -4.15 47.98 4.23
C ASN A 787 -4.29 49.02 3.10
N GLY A 788 -3.22 49.28 2.34
CA GLY A 788 -3.23 50.22 1.21
C GLY A 788 -3.30 51.69 1.62
N ASP A 789 -3.03 52.00 2.89
CA ASP A 789 -3.24 53.30 3.49
C ASP A 789 -1.89 54.03 3.58
N THR A 790 -1.47 54.66 2.47
CA THR A 790 -0.16 55.34 2.36
C THR A 790 -0.13 56.69 3.07
N ASP A 791 -1.29 57.24 3.45
CA ASP A 791 -1.47 58.48 4.20
C ASP A 791 -2.21 58.21 5.53
N SER A 792 -1.79 57.17 6.27
CA SER A 792 -2.40 56.90 7.56
C SER A 792 -2.10 58.05 8.52
N LYS A 793 -3.13 58.81 8.91
CA LYS A 793 -3.00 59.96 9.81
C LYS A 793 -2.94 59.56 11.30
N LEU A 794 -2.82 58.26 11.61
CA LEU A 794 -2.95 57.67 12.94
C LEU A 794 -1.61 57.71 13.70
N CYS A 795 -1.60 58.27 14.92
CA CYS A 795 -0.38 58.34 15.74
C CYS A 795 -0.26 57.30 16.86
N ALA A 796 -1.30 56.49 17.09
CA ALA A 796 -1.33 55.51 18.18
C ALA A 796 -2.51 54.53 18.01
N ASP A 797 -2.43 53.36 18.66
CA ASP A 797 -3.58 52.49 18.87
C ASP A 797 -4.46 52.97 20.05
N PHE A 798 -5.64 52.37 20.22
CA PHE A 798 -6.62 52.75 21.24
C PHE A 798 -6.05 52.65 22.68
N LEU A 799 -5.27 51.60 22.97
CA LEU A 799 -4.70 51.36 24.31
C LEU A 799 -3.60 52.37 24.66
N SER A 800 -2.83 52.79 23.66
CA SER A 800 -1.84 53.86 23.80
C SER A 800 -2.50 55.23 23.94
N CYS A 801 -3.64 55.45 23.28
CA CYS A 801 -4.36 56.72 23.33
C CYS A 801 -4.87 57.04 24.74
N ILE A 802 -5.41 56.08 25.49
CA ILE A 802 -5.99 56.29 26.85
C ILE A 802 -5.02 56.97 27.83
N TRP A 803 -3.71 56.77 27.62
CA TRP A 803 -2.63 57.29 28.47
C TRP A 803 -1.93 58.53 27.90
N CYS A 804 -2.32 58.97 26.71
CA CYS A 804 -1.73 60.11 26.04
C CYS A 804 -2.22 61.43 26.66
N LYS A 805 -1.33 62.40 26.86
CA LYS A 805 -1.71 63.78 27.27
C LYS A 805 -2.62 64.50 26.26
N TYR A 806 -2.65 64.02 25.01
CA TYR A 806 -3.51 64.52 23.93
C TYR A 806 -4.74 63.64 23.70
N PHE A 807 -5.05 62.71 24.62
CA PHE A 807 -6.18 61.81 24.50
C PHE A 807 -7.49 62.58 24.32
N ARG A 808 -8.26 62.19 23.30
CA ARG A 808 -9.61 62.70 23.05
C ARG A 808 -10.54 61.52 22.82
N VAL A 809 -11.78 61.65 23.29
CA VAL A 809 -12.83 60.65 23.11
C VAL A 809 -14.07 61.34 22.54
N VAL A 810 -14.70 60.72 21.54
CA VAL A 810 -15.97 61.20 20.97
C VAL A 810 -17.10 60.81 21.92
N VAL A 811 -17.97 61.77 22.22
CA VAL A 811 -19.11 61.57 23.14
C VAL A 811 -20.28 60.91 22.39
N ASP A 812 -20.11 59.64 22.03
CA ASP A 812 -21.13 58.79 21.43
C ASP A 812 -21.23 57.42 22.13
N ALA A 813 -22.37 56.75 21.97
CA ALA A 813 -22.69 55.52 22.68
C ALA A 813 -21.77 54.33 22.32
N GLU A 814 -21.23 54.30 21.10
CA GLU A 814 -20.39 53.19 20.62
C GLU A 814 -18.98 53.26 21.22
N HIS A 815 -18.41 54.46 21.31
CA HIS A 815 -17.14 54.69 22.00
C HIS A 815 -17.25 54.46 23.52
N VAL A 816 -18.39 54.83 24.12
CA VAL A 816 -18.66 54.52 25.54
C VAL A 816 -18.76 53.00 25.75
N TRP A 817 -19.49 52.28 24.90
CA TRP A 817 -19.59 50.81 24.95
C TRP A 817 -18.21 50.13 24.82
N LYS A 818 -17.33 50.63 23.95
CA LYS A 818 -15.95 50.13 23.79
C LYS A 818 -15.08 50.35 25.02
N LEU A 819 -15.20 51.49 25.71
CA LEU A 819 -14.51 51.77 26.98
C LEU A 819 -15.03 50.90 28.12
N LEU A 820 -16.36 50.76 28.23
CA LEU A 820 -17.00 49.94 29.24
C LEU A 820 -16.67 48.45 29.11
N SER A 821 -16.67 47.93 27.88
CA SER A 821 -16.30 46.54 27.61
C SER A 821 -14.82 46.26 27.88
N TYR A 822 -13.92 47.20 27.60
CA TYR A 822 -12.50 47.10 27.99
C TYR A 822 -12.34 47.01 29.51
N LYS A 823 -13.06 47.84 30.28
CA LYS A 823 -13.03 47.80 31.74
C LYS A 823 -13.62 46.49 32.30
N ASN A 824 -14.81 46.11 31.85
CA ASN A 824 -15.61 45.06 32.50
C ASN A 824 -15.20 43.63 32.07
N TYR A 825 -14.56 43.47 30.92
CA TYR A 825 -14.14 42.13 30.47
C TYR A 825 -12.63 41.98 30.52
N ILE A 826 -11.86 42.96 30.02
CA ILE A 826 -10.41 42.82 29.89
C ILE A 826 -9.70 43.09 31.21
N LEU A 827 -9.98 44.23 31.87
CA LEU A 827 -9.33 44.55 33.14
C LEU A 827 -9.81 43.66 34.30
N GLN A 828 -11.03 43.13 34.22
CA GLN A 828 -11.56 42.19 35.22
C GLN A 828 -10.94 40.79 35.11
N ASP A 829 -10.72 40.29 33.89
CA ASP A 829 -9.99 39.02 33.66
C ASP A 829 -8.52 39.12 34.10
N MET A 830 -7.90 40.28 33.87
CA MET A 830 -6.54 40.58 34.37
C MET A 830 -6.46 40.58 35.90
N GLU A 831 -7.47 41.12 36.59
CA GLU A 831 -7.54 41.13 38.05
C GLU A 831 -7.80 39.73 38.64
N MET A 832 -8.66 38.93 38.00
CA MET A 832 -8.93 37.54 38.38
C MET A 832 -7.70 36.62 38.21
N SER A 833 -6.73 37.04 37.39
CA SER A 833 -5.51 36.29 37.09
C SER A 833 -4.33 36.62 38.02
N VAL A 834 -4.52 37.48 39.02
CA VAL A 834 -3.49 37.81 40.04
C VAL A 834 -3.40 36.67 41.06
N ILE A 835 -2.30 35.91 41.05
CA ILE A 835 -2.02 34.81 42.00
C ILE A 835 -0.83 35.19 42.90
N ASP A 836 -0.90 34.79 44.18
CA ASP A 836 0.00 35.15 45.29
C ASP A 836 1.52 34.96 45.00
N PHE A 837 2.23 36.03 44.62
CA PHE A 837 3.70 36.15 44.61
C PHE A 837 4.17 37.55 45.07
N ASP A 838 5.46 37.70 45.41
CA ASP A 838 6.05 38.85 46.15
C ASP A 838 5.90 40.28 45.54
N ASP A 839 5.16 40.48 44.45
CA ASP A 839 4.88 41.81 43.85
C ASP A 839 3.40 42.04 43.50
N ILE A 840 2.48 41.38 44.22
CA ILE A 840 1.02 41.54 44.12
C ILE A 840 0.62 43.03 44.17
N ASN A 841 1.27 43.81 45.05
CA ASN A 841 0.88 45.19 45.31
C ASN A 841 1.09 46.11 44.10
N HIS A 842 2.17 45.99 43.35
CA HIS A 842 2.41 46.83 42.17
C HIS A 842 1.49 46.49 40.99
N GLN A 843 1.16 45.21 40.81
CA GLN A 843 0.25 44.76 39.75
C GLN A 843 -1.19 45.17 40.05
N ILE A 844 -1.67 44.92 41.28
CA ILE A 844 -3.00 45.37 41.72
C ILE A 844 -3.10 46.89 41.65
N THR A 845 -2.05 47.62 42.07
CA THR A 845 -2.02 49.08 41.99
C THR A 845 -2.10 49.58 40.55
N SER A 846 -1.37 48.97 39.61
CA SER A 846 -1.40 49.37 38.20
C SER A 846 -2.76 49.08 37.54
N ILE A 847 -3.36 47.93 37.83
CA ILE A 847 -4.72 47.56 37.36
C ILE A 847 -5.76 48.52 37.94
N ASN A 848 -5.64 48.89 39.22
CA ASN A 848 -6.54 49.84 39.87
C ASN A 848 -6.42 51.26 39.31
N ILE A 849 -5.20 51.74 39.03
CA ILE A 849 -4.99 53.04 38.38
C ILE A 849 -5.60 53.04 36.97
N LEU A 850 -5.48 51.94 36.21
CA LEU A 850 -6.12 51.76 34.90
C LEU A 850 -7.65 51.82 34.98
N LYS A 851 -8.25 51.11 35.94
CA LYS A 851 -9.70 51.12 36.15
C LYS A 851 -10.20 52.51 36.55
N GLN A 852 -9.51 53.16 37.49
CA GLN A 852 -9.84 54.50 37.93
C GLN A 852 -9.76 55.51 36.78
N ARG A 853 -8.73 55.43 35.92
CA ARG A 853 -8.58 56.29 34.73
C ARG A 853 -9.78 56.17 33.80
N VAL A 854 -10.26 54.96 33.53
CA VAL A 854 -11.43 54.73 32.66
C VAL A 854 -12.71 55.26 33.33
N ASP A 855 -12.85 55.08 34.63
CA ASP A 855 -13.98 55.63 35.40
C ASP A 855 -14.00 57.16 35.40
N ASP A 856 -12.85 57.80 35.56
CA ASP A 856 -12.72 59.25 35.49
C ASP A 856 -13.10 59.76 34.09
N ILE A 857 -12.73 59.04 33.02
CA ILE A 857 -13.12 59.39 31.64
C ILE A 857 -14.65 59.27 31.48
N ILE A 858 -15.27 58.20 31.97
CA ILE A 858 -16.72 57.97 31.84
C ILE A 858 -17.53 58.98 32.67
N ALA A 859 -17.10 59.27 33.90
CA ALA A 859 -17.75 60.28 34.74
C ALA A 859 -17.72 61.66 34.08
N ASN A 860 -16.58 62.06 33.51
CA ASN A 860 -16.46 63.31 32.75
C ASN A 860 -17.29 63.33 31.46
N LEU A 861 -17.54 62.19 30.81
CA LEU A 861 -18.44 62.09 29.66
C LEU A 861 -19.91 62.20 30.07
N CYS A 862 -20.26 61.61 31.22
CA CYS A 862 -21.59 61.62 31.79
C CYS A 862 -22.05 63.04 32.15
N GLU A 863 -21.15 63.86 32.71
CA GLU A 863 -21.39 65.28 32.98
C GLU A 863 -21.68 66.10 31.71
N ARG A 864 -21.23 65.64 30.52
CA ARG A 864 -21.33 66.38 29.25
C ARG A 864 -22.47 65.90 28.35
N ASN A 865 -22.75 64.59 28.31
CA ASN A 865 -23.88 64.02 27.58
C ASN A 865 -24.30 62.70 28.21
N ASN A 866 -25.10 62.80 29.27
CA ASN A 866 -25.60 61.66 30.02
C ASN A 866 -26.30 60.61 29.13
N LYS A 867 -27.04 61.07 28.11
CA LYS A 867 -27.78 60.18 27.20
C LYS A 867 -26.86 59.27 26.37
N ALA A 868 -25.74 59.78 25.86
CA ALA A 868 -24.79 58.97 25.11
C ALA A 868 -24.10 57.92 26.00
N VAL A 869 -23.91 58.24 27.29
CA VAL A 869 -23.35 57.31 28.27
C VAL A 869 -24.37 56.22 28.62
N ASP A 870 -25.62 56.59 28.89
CA ASP A 870 -26.73 55.65 29.13
C ASP A 870 -26.94 54.71 27.94
N ASP A 871 -26.96 55.24 26.71
CA ASP A 871 -27.08 54.43 25.49
C ASP A 871 -25.89 53.46 25.32
N GLY A 872 -24.69 53.84 25.79
CA GLY A 872 -23.49 52.98 25.79
C GLY A 872 -23.55 51.84 26.82
N PHE A 873 -24.13 52.10 28.00
CA PHE A 873 -24.44 51.05 28.98
C PHE A 873 -25.51 50.08 28.46
N ASP A 874 -26.53 50.61 27.81
CA ASP A 874 -27.57 49.84 27.13
C ASP A 874 -27.00 48.89 26.06
N LEU A 875 -26.01 49.36 25.30
CA LEU A 875 -25.29 48.55 24.30
C LEU A 875 -24.45 47.45 24.97
N LEU A 876 -23.78 47.75 26.09
CA LEU A 876 -23.04 46.75 26.86
C LEU A 876 -23.96 45.65 27.41
N ASP A 877 -25.13 46.01 27.94
CA ASP A 877 -26.08 45.05 28.49
C ASP A 877 -26.75 44.21 27.39
N LYS A 878 -27.07 44.79 26.23
CA LYS A 878 -27.70 44.08 25.11
C LYS A 878 -26.74 43.23 24.30
N HIS A 879 -25.50 43.68 24.12
CA HIS A 879 -24.55 43.08 23.18
C HIS A 879 -23.27 42.54 23.83
N GLY A 880 -23.08 42.71 25.14
CA GLY A 880 -21.94 42.15 25.87
C GLY A 880 -20.62 42.82 25.47
N ILE A 881 -19.55 42.02 25.35
CA ILE A 881 -18.22 42.51 24.97
C ILE A 881 -18.25 43.15 23.57
N HIS A 882 -17.63 44.32 23.42
CA HIS A 882 -17.53 44.97 22.12
C HIS A 882 -16.70 44.10 21.15
N PRO A 883 -17.07 43.95 19.87
CA PRO A 883 -16.42 43.04 18.92
C PRO A 883 -14.90 43.19 18.81
N ASP A 884 -14.40 44.43 18.97
CA ASP A 884 -12.97 44.74 18.97
C ASP A 884 -12.16 44.01 20.05
N TRP A 885 -12.80 43.49 21.10
CA TRP A 885 -12.16 42.78 22.21
C TRP A 885 -12.39 41.27 22.21
N GLU A 886 -13.14 40.72 21.24
CA GLU A 886 -13.46 39.27 21.15
C GLU A 886 -12.22 38.37 21.12
N PHE A 887 -11.08 38.87 20.64
CA PHE A 887 -9.83 38.11 20.57
C PHE A 887 -9.21 37.81 21.94
N ALA A 888 -9.54 38.62 22.95
CA ALA A 888 -8.91 38.54 24.28
C ALA A 888 -9.65 37.60 25.24
N CYS A 889 -10.94 37.32 25.01
CA CYS A 889 -11.74 36.38 25.81
C CYS A 889 -12.47 35.35 24.91
N PRO A 890 -11.79 34.29 24.44
CA PRO A 890 -12.34 33.36 23.43
C PRO A 890 -13.49 32.45 23.95
N SER A 891 -13.80 32.49 25.24
CA SER A 891 -14.65 31.52 25.95
C SER A 891 -16.08 32.00 26.26
N MET A 892 -16.46 33.24 25.95
CA MET A 892 -17.85 33.70 26.09
C MET A 892 -18.53 33.89 24.73
N SER A 893 -19.11 32.82 24.20
CA SER A 893 -19.97 32.88 23.02
C SER A 893 -21.26 33.65 23.33
N LEU A 894 -21.49 34.76 22.63
CA LEU A 894 -22.72 35.57 22.66
C LEU A 894 -23.96 34.69 22.46
N VAL A 895 -24.78 34.54 23.51
CA VAL A 895 -26.16 34.05 23.40
C VAL A 895 -26.94 35.16 22.69
N LYS A 896 -27.14 35.02 21.37
CA LYS A 896 -28.02 35.92 20.62
C LYS A 896 -29.47 35.68 21.05
N GLY A 897 -30.02 36.63 21.82
CA GLY A 897 -31.45 36.72 22.10
C GLY A 897 -32.28 36.90 20.83
N LYS A 898 -33.52 36.39 20.89
CA LYS A 898 -34.52 36.43 19.81
C LYS A 898 -34.92 37.85 19.41
#